data_AF-A0A930SKP7-F1
#
_entry.id   AF-A0A930SKP7-F1
#
_cell.length_a   1.000
_cell.length_b   1.000
_cell.length_c   1.000
_cell.angle_alpha   90.00
_cell.angle_beta   90.00
_cell.angle_gamma   90.00
#
_symmetry.space_group_name_H-M   'P 1'
#
loop_
_entity.id
_entity.type
_entity.pdbx_description
1 polymer ?
#
loop_
_entity_poly.entity_id
_entity_poly.type
_entity_poly.pdbx_seq_one_letter_code
_entity_poly.pdbx_strand_id
1 'polypeptide(L)'
;MLSLTVISANQGETYYTAENYYTNEENQAHSGWWGQGAKSLGLAGQVQGGDFKNLLHGSHPQGHQTLSGRKIDPERHRAGLDLTFSAPKSISLTALVGGNEAIEQAHRTAVVRTLAIIEERYAQTRVRTPEGRQAVGTGNLIVAQFHHDTSREKDPQLHTHCVVINATQLDNGCWQSLHNDILFKQQKLLGMIYQNELAVEVQRLGYGIEPRANGQFELRGYRPEDLQTFSKRREQILAAVDENATAQERELATLMTRAPKGKEIPREELRTYWQQQAQALKLEHPQPQPMDWQSQPKRATQAGLTHCAEREAVFQREQVERFALENHLGQQLFDEVQQTLDADSEVIHTHDQRLTTQTAVLRELETIRTVLEGRGDVGSIAAPVLVEEHLRDQELPEGQVKGVMLAATTRDRVIAWQGVAGAGKSYALNQFRQIAESQGYTVRGFAPSAEAAKSLGDSAQIQPVNTVAALLCAQQVEPNPAQPEVWVVDEAGLLSAKDALALVTKAQAQQARMILVGDTRQLSAVEAGNPFKSLQQAGMATAYLTQSLRQKNQQIKAGVDLIAAGKIAAGVQQLKPYIQQVSSQEARAAAIARDYLALAPDERKKTLLLAGTNQERLAITQLVREGLKAEGTLGQSLTVKRLKGRDLTETQSSYAHHFQPENVLIPQASYKRLGLEKGQRYEVLETDNHSNGLMLRGQSGAALQVDPAQIRRKSVYEVEEMEIAVGDRLRWTRNDHTLGRRNGQEFEVVGLEDGQVIIRWGRGDVGCFEGSELAHLDYALVSTTYAAQGKSAERVIGALDRYVGRESFYVAVSRVKRELRLYASEDLDRLIERVERSRAKENPGDVTGISSGRSQPADLPLPTNLDNLVAMASQQANLSHTMHDSRSNRQDRGVER
;
A
#
# COMPACT_ATOMS: atom_id res chain seq x y z
N MET A 1 -23.39 1.57 3.70
CA MET A 1 -22.47 2.42 2.88
C MET A 1 -22.57 3.83 3.43
N LEU A 2 -21.47 4.60 3.41
CA LEU A 2 -21.45 5.99 3.85
C LEU A 2 -21.09 6.91 2.67
N SER A 3 -21.93 7.91 2.40
CA SER A 3 -21.63 9.01 1.47
C SER A 3 -21.55 10.35 2.19
N LEU A 4 -20.62 11.21 1.75
CA LEU A 4 -20.39 12.54 2.31
C LEU A 4 -20.76 13.60 1.26
N THR A 5 -21.64 14.54 1.61
CA THR A 5 -22.01 15.68 0.74
C THR A 5 -21.81 17.00 1.45
N VAL A 6 -21.05 17.93 0.86
CA VAL A 6 -20.88 19.28 1.43
C VAL A 6 -22.17 20.08 1.24
N ILE A 7 -22.65 20.73 2.30
CA ILE A 7 -23.85 21.56 2.27
C ILE A 7 -23.43 23.05 2.26
N SER A 8 -23.90 23.79 1.26
CA SER A 8 -23.83 25.27 1.25
C SER A 8 -25.05 25.87 1.95
N ALA A 9 -24.93 27.10 2.47
CA ALA A 9 -26.05 27.79 3.14
C ALA A 9 -27.30 27.89 2.24
N ASN A 10 -27.13 28.25 0.96
CA ASN A 10 -28.22 28.39 0.00
C ASN A 10 -28.83 27.05 -0.42
N GLN A 11 -28.03 25.98 -0.54
CA GLN A 11 -28.58 24.62 -0.75
C GLN A 11 -29.30 24.12 0.51
N GLY A 12 -28.79 24.46 1.70
CA GLY A 12 -29.44 24.22 2.98
C GLY A 12 -30.88 24.77 3.00
N GLU A 13 -31.05 26.02 2.58
CA GLU A 13 -32.35 26.68 2.55
C GLU A 13 -33.28 26.09 1.48
N THR A 14 -32.85 25.97 0.22
CA THR A 14 -33.74 25.47 -0.84
C THR A 14 -34.04 23.97 -0.73
N TYR A 15 -33.05 23.16 -0.38
CA TYR A 15 -33.17 21.69 -0.35
C TYR A 15 -33.81 21.16 0.94
N TYR A 16 -33.58 21.84 2.08
CA TYR A 16 -34.09 21.39 3.38
C TYR A 16 -35.30 22.21 3.88
N THR A 17 -35.55 23.42 3.36
CA THR A 17 -36.70 24.26 3.79
C THR A 17 -37.73 24.60 2.71
N ALA A 18 -37.35 24.73 1.42
CA ALA A 18 -38.31 25.12 0.37
C ALA A 18 -39.08 23.94 -0.27
N GLU A 19 -38.50 22.73 -0.30
CA GLU A 19 -39.16 21.51 -0.80
C GLU A 19 -39.81 20.65 0.31
N ASN A 20 -39.85 21.11 1.58
CA ASN A 20 -40.39 20.34 2.72
C ASN A 20 -39.74 18.96 2.97
N TYR A 21 -38.59 18.69 2.36
CA TYR A 21 -37.99 17.35 2.30
C TYR A 21 -37.58 16.79 3.68
N TYR A 22 -37.28 17.64 4.66
CA TYR A 22 -36.96 17.23 6.04
C TYR A 22 -37.84 17.88 7.11
N THR A 23 -38.63 18.88 6.71
CA THR A 23 -39.44 19.73 7.59
C THR A 23 -40.95 19.50 7.45
N ASN A 24 -41.39 18.56 6.59
CA ASN A 24 -42.76 18.08 6.65
C ASN A 24 -43.01 17.35 7.99
N GLU A 25 -44.27 17.34 8.46
CA GLU A 25 -44.62 16.77 9.76
C GLU A 25 -44.17 15.30 9.90
N GLU A 26 -44.22 14.55 8.80
CA GLU A 26 -43.83 13.14 8.75
C GLU A 26 -42.32 12.93 8.93
N ASN A 27 -41.46 13.71 8.28
CA ASN A 27 -40.00 13.61 8.43
C ASN A 27 -39.51 14.25 9.73
N GLN A 28 -40.17 15.28 10.25
CA GLN A 28 -39.93 15.79 11.60
C GLN A 28 -40.20 14.73 12.67
N ALA A 29 -41.28 13.94 12.50
CA ALA A 29 -41.58 12.83 13.39
C ALA A 29 -40.49 11.75 13.41
N HIS A 30 -39.70 11.65 12.34
CA HIS A 30 -38.58 10.72 12.18
C HIS A 30 -37.20 11.41 12.21
N SER A 31 -37.09 12.48 13.00
CA SER A 31 -35.85 13.24 13.19
C SER A 31 -35.37 13.26 14.64
N GLY A 32 -34.08 13.53 14.84
CA GLY A 32 -33.50 13.63 16.18
C GLY A 32 -32.19 14.40 16.25
N TRP A 33 -31.96 15.13 17.35
CA TRP A 33 -30.67 15.75 17.65
C TRP A 33 -29.69 14.75 18.29
N TRP A 34 -28.41 14.88 17.93
CA TRP A 34 -27.32 14.09 18.48
C TRP A 34 -26.05 14.93 18.68
N GLY A 35 -25.27 14.55 19.68
CA GLY A 35 -23.91 15.04 19.91
C GLY A 35 -23.78 15.90 21.15
N GLN A 36 -22.57 15.96 21.70
CA GLN A 36 -22.27 16.77 22.88
C GLN A 36 -22.43 18.26 22.57
N GLY A 37 -22.15 18.69 21.34
CA GLY A 37 -22.36 20.05 20.90
C GLY A 37 -23.85 20.40 20.80
N ALA A 38 -24.69 19.47 20.35
CA ALA A 38 -26.14 19.66 20.38
C ALA A 38 -26.66 19.77 21.82
N LYS A 39 -26.18 18.90 22.71
CA LYS A 39 -26.53 18.92 24.15
C LYS A 39 -26.10 20.23 24.83
N SER A 40 -24.91 20.75 24.53
CA SER A 40 -24.43 22.01 25.12
C SER A 40 -25.26 23.22 24.69
N LEU A 41 -25.93 23.13 23.54
CA LEU A 41 -26.91 24.11 23.06
C LEU A 41 -28.35 23.86 23.54
N GLY A 42 -28.57 22.83 24.37
CA GLY A 42 -29.91 22.46 24.86
C GLY A 42 -30.81 21.79 23.80
N LEU A 43 -30.24 21.30 22.70
CA LEU A 43 -30.98 20.63 21.63
C LEU A 43 -31.21 19.16 21.99
N ALA A 44 -32.47 18.74 22.01
CA ALA A 44 -32.89 17.37 22.28
C ALA A 44 -34.20 17.04 21.57
N GLY A 45 -34.47 15.75 21.37
CA GLY A 45 -35.69 15.29 20.69
C GLY A 45 -35.69 15.64 19.20
N GLN A 46 -36.89 15.88 18.65
CA GLN A 46 -37.11 16.14 17.24
C GLN A 46 -36.46 17.45 16.76
N VAL A 47 -36.03 17.45 15.50
CA VAL A 47 -35.39 18.61 14.87
C VAL A 47 -36.43 19.66 14.50
N GLN A 48 -36.40 20.79 15.20
CA GLN A 48 -37.25 21.93 14.89
C GLN A 48 -36.68 22.73 13.70
N GLY A 49 -37.54 23.07 12.73
CA GLY A 49 -37.11 23.72 11.49
C GLY A 49 -36.44 25.08 11.69
N GLY A 50 -36.89 25.86 12.68
CA GLY A 50 -36.29 27.16 13.01
C GLY A 50 -34.87 27.05 13.57
N ASP A 51 -34.67 26.15 14.55
CA ASP A 51 -33.36 25.89 15.16
C ASP A 51 -32.37 25.36 14.11
N PHE A 52 -32.82 24.40 13.29
CA PHE A 52 -32.00 23.83 12.23
C PHE A 52 -31.60 24.87 11.19
N LYS A 53 -32.53 25.74 10.76
CA LYS A 53 -32.22 26.85 9.85
C LYS A 53 -31.16 27.77 10.44
N ASN A 54 -31.31 28.18 11.71
CA ASN A 54 -30.37 29.08 12.36
C ASN A 54 -28.96 28.47 12.42
N LEU A 55 -28.85 27.18 12.73
CA LEU A 55 -27.59 26.45 12.77
C LEU A 55 -26.92 26.33 11.39
N LEU A 56 -27.68 26.13 10.31
CA LEU A 56 -27.14 26.10 8.94
C LEU A 56 -26.58 27.45 8.48
N HIS A 57 -27.07 28.56 9.05
CA HIS A 57 -26.49 29.89 8.88
C HIS A 57 -25.35 30.19 9.88
N GLY A 58 -24.92 29.19 10.65
CA GLY A 58 -23.89 29.30 11.66
C GLY A 58 -24.27 30.16 12.86
N SER A 59 -25.57 30.25 13.17
CA SER A 59 -26.09 30.98 14.34
C SER A 59 -26.57 30.02 15.43
N HIS A 60 -26.57 30.49 16.67
CA HIS A 60 -27.15 29.80 17.82
C HIS A 60 -28.62 29.46 17.53
N PRO A 61 -29.19 28.35 18.05
CA PRO A 61 -30.59 27.97 17.80
C PRO A 61 -31.60 29.11 18.04
N GLN A 62 -31.38 29.90 19.09
CA GLN A 62 -32.22 31.06 19.44
C GLN A 62 -31.89 32.35 18.63
N GLY A 63 -30.96 32.30 17.69
CA GLY A 63 -30.59 33.42 16.80
C GLY A 63 -29.77 34.56 17.43
N HIS A 64 -29.42 34.49 18.71
CA HIS A 64 -28.82 35.61 19.44
C HIS A 64 -27.29 35.76 19.26
N GLN A 65 -26.58 34.75 18.77
CA GLN A 65 -25.11 34.75 18.65
C GLN A 65 -24.65 33.86 17.50
N THR A 66 -23.51 34.19 16.88
CA THR A 66 -22.87 33.35 15.85
C THR A 66 -22.01 32.23 16.48
N LEU A 67 -22.08 31.02 15.93
CA LEU A 67 -21.28 29.85 16.30
C LEU A 67 -19.96 29.76 15.51
N SER A 68 -19.33 30.90 15.27
CA SER A 68 -18.03 30.97 14.59
C SER A 68 -17.15 32.07 15.16
N GLY A 69 -15.84 31.82 15.22
CA GLY A 69 -14.85 32.80 15.67
C GLY A 69 -14.66 34.02 14.74
N ARG A 70 -15.42 34.12 13.64
CA ARG A 70 -15.42 35.24 12.67
C ARG A 70 -16.81 35.48 12.11
N LYS A 71 -17.05 36.69 11.60
CA LYS A 71 -18.28 37.01 10.84
C LYS A 71 -18.38 36.11 9.60
N ILE A 72 -19.53 35.47 9.41
CA ILE A 72 -19.77 34.54 8.32
C ILE A 72 -20.03 35.31 7.02
N ASP A 73 -19.37 34.91 5.94
CA ASP A 73 -19.66 35.34 4.57
C ASP A 73 -20.70 34.38 3.96
N PRO A 74 -21.96 34.80 3.72
CA PRO A 74 -23.02 33.92 3.23
C PRO A 74 -22.70 33.25 1.89
N GLU A 75 -21.94 33.90 1.01
CA GLU A 75 -21.62 33.34 -0.33
C GLU A 75 -20.54 32.25 -0.27
N ARG A 76 -19.72 32.25 0.80
CA ARG A 76 -18.61 31.31 0.99
C ARG A 76 -18.83 30.35 2.16
N HIS A 77 -19.94 30.49 2.89
CA HIS A 77 -20.24 29.68 4.05
C HIS A 77 -20.60 28.25 3.66
N ARG A 78 -19.83 27.31 4.21
CA ARG A 78 -20.23 25.90 4.25
C ARG A 78 -21.05 25.69 5.51
N ALA A 79 -22.32 25.34 5.34
CA ALA A 79 -23.27 25.17 6.44
C ALA A 79 -23.00 23.89 7.23
N GLY A 80 -22.53 22.85 6.56
CA GLY A 80 -22.30 21.55 7.17
C GLY A 80 -21.88 20.47 6.19
N LEU A 81 -21.93 19.24 6.68
CA LEU A 81 -21.64 18.02 5.94
C LEU A 81 -22.79 17.02 6.17
N ASP A 82 -23.39 16.51 5.11
CA ASP A 82 -24.35 15.42 5.19
C ASP A 82 -23.62 14.07 5.15
N LEU A 83 -23.78 13.29 6.22
CA LEU A 83 -23.32 11.90 6.33
C LEU A 83 -24.53 10.98 6.11
N THR A 84 -24.67 10.45 4.90
CA THR A 84 -25.77 9.52 4.59
C THR A 84 -25.33 8.08 4.81
N PHE A 85 -25.91 7.43 5.82
CA PHE A 85 -25.71 6.02 6.11
C PHE A 85 -26.80 5.19 5.45
N SER A 86 -26.45 4.43 4.43
CA SER A 86 -27.39 3.57 3.69
C SER A 86 -27.21 2.11 4.07
N ALA A 87 -28.27 1.45 4.52
CA ALA A 87 -28.28 0.03 4.81
C ALA A 87 -28.15 -0.83 3.53
N PRO A 88 -27.63 -2.07 3.65
CA PRO A 88 -27.71 -3.06 2.57
C PRO A 88 -29.14 -3.26 2.06
N LYS A 89 -29.29 -3.76 0.82
CA LYS A 89 -30.61 -3.92 0.22
C LYS A 89 -31.42 -5.00 0.95
N SER A 90 -30.79 -6.12 1.32
CA SER A 90 -31.43 -7.18 2.11
C SER A 90 -31.95 -6.67 3.46
N ILE A 91 -31.20 -5.79 4.13
CA ILE A 91 -31.62 -5.14 5.37
C ILE A 91 -32.85 -4.25 5.12
N SER A 92 -32.82 -3.44 4.06
CA SER A 92 -33.94 -2.59 3.68
C SER A 92 -35.21 -3.39 3.37
N LEU A 93 -35.08 -4.54 2.70
CA LEU A 93 -36.21 -5.43 2.40
C LEU A 93 -36.77 -6.08 3.67
N THR A 94 -35.92 -6.64 4.53
CA THR A 94 -36.37 -7.27 5.78
C THR A 94 -37.05 -6.26 6.71
N ALA A 95 -36.51 -5.05 6.81
CA ALA A 95 -37.08 -3.98 7.62
C ALA A 95 -38.41 -3.47 7.04
N LEU A 96 -38.40 -2.97 5.81
CA LEU A 96 -39.48 -2.16 5.27
C LEU A 96 -40.58 -2.98 4.60
N VAL A 97 -40.20 -4.05 3.89
CA VAL A 97 -41.16 -4.92 3.20
C VAL A 97 -41.63 -6.02 4.15
N GLY A 98 -40.70 -6.61 4.91
CA GLY A 98 -40.98 -7.60 5.94
C GLY A 98 -41.59 -7.04 7.23
N GLY A 99 -41.59 -5.72 7.42
CA GLY A 99 -42.17 -5.07 8.60
C GLY A 99 -41.41 -5.33 9.90
N ASN A 100 -40.08 -5.51 9.84
CA ASN A 100 -39.26 -5.84 11.01
C ASN A 100 -38.63 -4.59 11.66
N GLU A 101 -39.31 -4.05 12.67
CA GLU A 101 -38.86 -2.88 13.43
C GLU A 101 -37.54 -3.11 14.18
N ALA A 102 -37.23 -4.35 14.60
CA ALA A 102 -35.97 -4.64 15.28
C ALA A 102 -34.76 -4.43 14.34
N ILE A 103 -34.91 -4.73 13.05
CA ILE A 103 -33.89 -4.47 12.03
C ILE A 103 -33.76 -2.97 11.74
N GLU A 104 -34.87 -2.22 11.72
CA GLU A 104 -34.82 -0.76 11.65
C GLU A 104 -34.06 -0.16 12.85
N GLN A 105 -34.29 -0.69 14.05
CA GLN A 105 -33.60 -0.25 15.25
C GLN A 105 -32.11 -0.63 15.22
N ALA A 106 -31.75 -1.81 14.71
CA ALA A 106 -30.35 -2.20 14.51
C ALA A 106 -29.60 -1.20 13.60
N HIS A 107 -30.24 -0.74 12.52
CA HIS A 107 -29.71 0.33 11.67
C HIS A 107 -29.45 1.62 12.45
N ARG A 108 -30.44 2.09 13.23
CA ARG A 108 -30.31 3.32 14.03
C ARG A 108 -29.19 3.21 15.07
N THR A 109 -29.08 2.06 15.74
CA THR A 109 -27.99 1.78 16.70
C THR A 109 -26.62 1.84 16.03
N ALA A 110 -26.47 1.23 14.84
CA ALA A 110 -25.21 1.26 14.10
C ALA A 110 -24.82 2.69 13.66
N VAL A 111 -25.79 3.50 13.24
CA VAL A 111 -25.58 4.92 12.92
C VAL A 111 -25.07 5.69 14.13
N VAL A 112 -25.75 5.56 15.28
CA VAL A 112 -25.38 6.28 16.51
C VAL A 112 -24.00 5.88 17.02
N ARG A 113 -23.65 4.59 17.00
CA ARG A 113 -22.29 4.13 17.37
C ARG A 113 -21.23 4.72 16.45
N THR A 114 -21.49 4.74 15.14
CA THR A 114 -20.55 5.34 14.18
C THR A 114 -20.42 6.85 14.40
N LEU A 115 -21.51 7.56 14.71
CA LEU A 115 -21.46 8.99 15.05
C LEU A 115 -20.66 9.26 16.32
N ALA A 116 -20.75 8.40 17.33
CA ALA A 116 -19.96 8.52 18.56
C ALA A 116 -18.45 8.47 18.24
N ILE A 117 -18.02 7.53 17.41
CA ILE A 117 -16.62 7.43 16.97
C ILE A 117 -16.21 8.66 16.14
N ILE A 118 -17.11 9.19 15.31
CA ILE A 118 -16.87 10.41 14.53
C ILE A 118 -16.66 11.63 15.44
N GLU A 119 -17.51 11.79 16.45
CA GLU A 119 -17.38 12.87 17.44
C GLU A 119 -16.11 12.75 18.26
N GLU A 120 -15.79 11.54 18.74
CA GLU A 120 -14.61 11.29 19.58
C GLU A 120 -13.29 11.52 18.82
N ARG A 121 -13.14 10.94 17.62
CA ARG A 121 -11.85 10.92 16.91
C ARG A 121 -11.66 12.05 15.91
N TYR A 122 -12.74 12.56 15.33
CA TYR A 122 -12.67 13.41 14.14
C TYR A 122 -13.34 14.77 14.31
N ALA A 123 -13.98 15.05 15.45
CA ALA A 123 -14.42 16.40 15.78
C ALA A 123 -13.21 17.27 16.11
N GLN A 124 -12.81 18.14 15.18
CA GLN A 124 -11.66 19.02 15.34
C GLN A 124 -11.88 20.37 14.66
N THR A 125 -11.17 21.39 15.14
CA THR A 125 -11.12 22.72 14.54
C THR A 125 -9.67 23.15 14.26
N ARG A 126 -9.47 24.28 13.58
CA ARG A 126 -8.13 24.83 13.29
C ARG A 126 -7.85 26.04 14.16
N VAL A 127 -6.82 25.96 14.98
CA VAL A 127 -6.32 27.09 15.78
C VAL A 127 -5.01 27.61 15.23
N ARG A 128 -4.74 28.91 15.43
CA ARG A 128 -3.47 29.52 15.06
C ARG A 128 -2.52 29.49 16.26
N THR A 129 -1.40 28.80 16.10
CA THR A 129 -0.27 28.76 17.02
C THR A 129 0.90 29.59 16.46
N PRO A 130 1.94 29.89 17.26
CA PRO A 130 3.16 30.52 16.76
C PRO A 130 3.86 29.73 15.64
N GLU A 131 3.70 28.40 15.65
CA GLU A 131 4.26 27.45 14.67
C GLU A 131 3.41 27.30 13.40
N GLY A 132 2.18 27.85 13.36
CA GLY A 132 1.30 27.78 12.20
C GLY A 132 -0.16 27.52 12.54
N ARG A 133 -0.93 26.94 11.61
CA ARG A 133 -2.31 26.48 11.88
C ARG A 133 -2.29 24.99 12.20
N GLN A 134 -2.75 24.61 13.38
CA GLN A 134 -2.83 23.22 13.82
C GLN A 134 -4.29 22.80 13.98
N ALA A 135 -4.57 21.51 13.72
CA ALA A 135 -5.86 20.92 14.01
C ALA A 135 -5.88 20.48 15.47
N VAL A 136 -6.96 20.80 16.18
CA VAL A 136 -7.14 20.49 17.61
C VAL A 136 -8.49 19.78 17.78
N GLY A 137 -8.45 18.64 18.46
CA GLY A 137 -9.64 17.87 18.83
C GLY A 137 -10.56 18.68 19.74
N THR A 138 -11.85 18.49 19.55
CA THR A 138 -12.93 19.21 20.26
C THR A 138 -13.90 18.25 20.95
N GLY A 139 -14.00 17.00 20.45
CA GLY A 139 -14.83 15.96 21.07
C GLY A 139 -16.33 16.28 21.10
N ASN A 140 -16.80 17.21 20.27
CA ASN A 140 -18.22 17.57 20.23
C ASN A 140 -18.68 17.97 18.82
N LEU A 141 -19.86 17.48 18.45
CA LEU A 141 -20.56 17.79 17.21
C LEU A 141 -22.01 18.18 17.48
N ILE A 142 -22.60 18.90 16.52
CA ILE A 142 -24.04 19.13 16.43
C ILE A 142 -24.54 18.37 15.21
N VAL A 143 -25.36 17.35 15.42
CA VAL A 143 -25.84 16.48 14.33
C VAL A 143 -27.36 16.43 14.34
N ALA A 144 -27.98 16.80 13.21
CA ALA A 144 -29.40 16.55 12.95
C ALA A 144 -29.54 15.24 12.17
N GLN A 145 -30.28 14.28 12.74
CA GLN A 145 -30.56 12.98 12.11
C GLN A 145 -31.94 12.99 11.47
N PHE A 146 -32.06 12.42 10.28
CA PHE A 146 -33.31 12.23 9.57
C PHE A 146 -33.38 10.82 8.99
N HIS A 147 -34.37 10.04 9.42
CA HIS A 147 -34.53 8.63 9.03
C HIS A 147 -35.48 8.48 7.84
N HIS A 148 -34.98 7.88 6.77
CA HIS A 148 -35.68 7.67 5.52
C HIS A 148 -35.71 6.19 5.12
N ASP A 149 -36.71 5.82 4.35
CA ASP A 149 -37.03 4.45 3.94
C ASP A 149 -37.13 4.25 2.41
N THR A 150 -37.01 5.33 1.63
CA THR A 150 -37.28 5.32 0.19
C THR A 150 -36.10 5.85 -0.62
N SER A 151 -35.76 5.16 -1.72
CA SER A 151 -34.80 5.66 -2.70
C SER A 151 -35.43 6.74 -3.58
N ARG A 152 -34.61 7.44 -4.37
CA ARG A 152 -35.11 8.40 -5.37
C ARG A 152 -36.00 7.76 -6.44
N GLU A 153 -35.73 6.50 -6.77
CA GLU A 153 -36.53 5.68 -7.69
C GLU A 153 -37.72 5.01 -6.98
N LYS A 154 -38.00 5.39 -5.72
CA LYS A 154 -39.09 4.87 -4.90
C LYS A 154 -38.97 3.37 -4.58
N ASP A 155 -37.73 2.86 -4.54
CA ASP A 155 -37.42 1.51 -4.05
C ASP A 155 -37.21 1.51 -2.52
N PRO A 156 -37.40 0.38 -1.81
CA PRO A 156 -37.12 0.27 -0.39
C PRO A 156 -35.64 0.51 -0.10
N GLN A 157 -35.32 1.55 0.65
CA GLN A 157 -33.94 1.94 0.95
C GLN A 157 -33.88 2.57 2.33
N LEU A 158 -33.54 1.78 3.34
CA LEU A 158 -33.33 2.28 4.69
C LEU A 158 -32.03 3.09 4.74
N HIS A 159 -32.12 4.37 5.09
CA HIS A 159 -30.96 5.25 5.22
C HIS A 159 -31.21 6.38 6.22
N THR A 160 -30.14 6.89 6.82
CA THR A 160 -30.20 8.05 7.72
C THR A 160 -29.30 9.14 7.19
N HIS A 161 -29.85 10.34 7.01
CA HIS A 161 -29.08 11.55 6.77
C HIS A 161 -28.67 12.14 8.12
N CYS A 162 -27.37 12.26 8.35
CA CYS A 162 -26.81 12.88 9.56
C CYS A 162 -26.12 14.18 9.15
N VAL A 163 -26.83 15.29 9.28
CA VAL A 163 -26.33 16.62 8.94
C VAL A 163 -25.48 17.14 10.09
N VAL A 164 -24.16 17.10 9.90
CA VAL A 164 -23.18 17.65 10.83
C VAL A 164 -23.03 19.15 10.56
N ILE A 165 -23.45 19.97 11.52
CA ILE A 165 -23.34 21.42 11.43
C ILE A 165 -21.86 21.84 11.47
N ASN A 166 -21.49 22.85 10.69
CA ASN A 166 -20.12 23.37 10.64
C ASN A 166 -19.75 24.24 11.86
N ALA A 167 -19.95 23.70 13.06
CA ALA A 167 -19.65 24.34 14.32
C ALA A 167 -19.24 23.28 15.36
N THR A 168 -18.22 23.61 16.15
CA THR A 168 -17.75 22.82 17.28
C THR A 168 -17.19 23.74 18.36
N GLN A 169 -17.21 23.29 19.61
CA GLN A 169 -16.81 24.07 20.77
C GLN A 169 -15.44 23.66 21.29
N LEU A 170 -14.58 24.62 21.59
CA LEU A 170 -13.32 24.39 22.31
C LEU A 170 -13.59 24.28 23.82
N ASP A 171 -12.65 23.70 24.57
CA ASP A 171 -12.73 23.55 26.04
C ASP A 171 -12.95 24.89 26.78
N ASN A 172 -12.54 26.00 26.18
CA ASN A 172 -12.77 27.35 26.71
C ASN A 172 -14.17 27.91 26.41
N GLY A 173 -15.08 27.08 25.89
CA GLY A 173 -16.45 27.44 25.54
C GLY A 173 -16.61 28.18 24.21
N CYS A 174 -15.51 28.50 23.50
CA CYS A 174 -15.57 29.24 22.23
C CYS A 174 -15.95 28.33 21.05
N TRP A 175 -16.88 28.80 20.21
CA TRP A 175 -17.30 28.11 19.00
C TRP A 175 -16.42 28.44 17.80
N GLN A 176 -16.03 27.42 17.03
CA GLN A 176 -15.29 27.55 15.78
C GLN A 176 -15.87 26.64 14.69
N SER A 177 -15.48 26.91 13.44
CA SER A 177 -15.84 26.06 12.31
C SER A 177 -15.15 24.70 12.41
N LEU A 178 -15.87 23.66 12.01
CA LEU A 178 -15.38 22.28 12.00
C LEU A 178 -14.37 22.08 10.84
N HIS A 179 -13.32 21.30 11.10
CA HIS A 179 -12.31 20.96 10.11
C HIS A 179 -12.54 19.54 9.55
N ASN A 180 -13.20 19.48 8.39
CA ASN A 180 -13.83 18.25 7.89
C ASN A 180 -12.95 17.38 6.96
N ASP A 181 -11.75 17.83 6.59
CA ASP A 181 -10.93 17.15 5.57
C ASP A 181 -10.59 15.70 5.97
N ILE A 182 -10.46 15.44 7.28
CA ILE A 182 -10.21 14.11 7.82
C ILE A 182 -11.38 13.14 7.59
N LEU A 183 -12.63 13.63 7.60
CA LEU A 183 -13.82 12.80 7.40
C LEU A 183 -13.87 12.25 5.97
N PHE A 184 -13.52 13.08 4.97
CA PHE A 184 -13.39 12.61 3.59
C PHE A 184 -12.27 11.59 3.45
N LYS A 185 -11.13 11.82 4.11
CA LYS A 185 -10.01 10.87 4.12
C LYS A 185 -10.40 9.52 4.73
N GLN A 186 -11.25 9.52 5.76
CA GLN A 186 -11.65 8.31 6.50
C GLN A 186 -13.03 7.75 6.11
N GLN A 187 -13.67 8.27 5.05
CA GLN A 187 -15.00 7.83 4.61
C GLN A 187 -15.13 6.31 4.47
N LYS A 188 -14.11 5.64 3.91
CA LYS A 188 -14.11 4.18 3.75
C LYS A 188 -14.14 3.47 5.10
N LEU A 189 -13.27 3.87 6.04
CA LEU A 189 -13.25 3.29 7.39
C LEU A 189 -14.57 3.52 8.13
N LEU A 190 -15.06 4.76 8.14
CA LEU A 190 -16.34 5.12 8.79
C LEU A 190 -17.52 4.31 8.20
N GLY A 191 -17.53 4.11 6.89
CA GLY A 191 -18.50 3.24 6.23
C GLY A 191 -18.40 1.77 6.67
N MET A 192 -17.19 1.26 6.90
CA MET A 192 -16.95 -0.12 7.35
C MET A 192 -17.30 -0.29 8.84
N ILE A 193 -17.07 0.72 9.67
CA ILE A 193 -17.53 0.74 11.07
C ILE A 193 -19.04 0.59 11.10
N TYR A 194 -19.77 1.42 10.37
CA TYR A 194 -21.23 1.33 10.28
C TYR A 194 -21.71 -0.06 9.82
N GLN A 195 -21.09 -0.62 8.77
CA GLN A 195 -21.48 -1.95 8.28
C GLN A 195 -21.19 -3.05 9.30
N ASN A 196 -20.07 -2.94 10.02
CA ASN A 196 -19.72 -3.91 11.06
C ASN A 196 -20.67 -3.82 12.25
N GLU A 197 -20.96 -2.62 12.75
CA GLU A 197 -21.91 -2.43 13.84
C GLU A 197 -23.30 -2.96 13.46
N LEU A 198 -23.76 -2.68 12.23
CA LEU A 198 -25.02 -3.21 11.73
C LEU A 198 -25.00 -4.74 11.62
N ALA A 199 -23.90 -5.32 11.12
CA ALA A 199 -23.73 -6.77 11.01
C ALA A 199 -23.81 -7.45 12.39
N VAL A 200 -23.14 -6.89 13.42
CA VAL A 200 -23.21 -7.40 14.79
C VAL A 200 -24.65 -7.36 15.31
N GLU A 201 -25.34 -6.23 15.16
CA GLU A 201 -26.71 -6.08 15.67
C GLU A 201 -27.69 -7.06 15.01
N VAL A 202 -27.59 -7.28 13.69
CA VAL A 202 -28.49 -8.22 12.99
C VAL A 202 -28.15 -9.68 13.32
N GLN A 203 -26.88 -10.01 13.54
CA GLN A 203 -26.48 -11.36 13.98
C GLN A 203 -26.97 -11.66 15.40
N ARG A 204 -26.96 -10.67 16.30
CA ARG A 204 -27.57 -10.80 17.64
C ARG A 204 -29.09 -11.02 17.58
N LEU A 205 -29.74 -10.51 16.54
CA LEU A 205 -31.15 -10.80 16.25
C LEU A 205 -31.37 -12.18 15.59
N GLY A 206 -30.31 -12.94 15.31
CA GLY A 206 -30.37 -14.28 14.74
C GLY A 206 -30.26 -14.35 13.21
N TYR A 207 -29.90 -13.26 12.55
CA TYR A 207 -29.76 -13.25 11.09
C TYR A 207 -28.32 -13.57 10.65
N GLY A 208 -28.16 -14.61 9.85
CA GLY A 208 -26.89 -14.89 9.19
C GLY A 208 -26.54 -13.84 8.14
N ILE A 209 -25.25 -13.58 7.96
CA ILE A 209 -24.74 -12.62 6.96
C ILE A 209 -23.91 -13.32 5.88
N GLU A 210 -23.83 -12.68 4.72
CA GLU A 210 -22.96 -12.99 3.59
C GLU A 210 -22.09 -11.77 3.27
N PRO A 211 -20.79 -11.81 3.60
CA PRO A 211 -19.86 -10.74 3.27
C PRO A 211 -19.77 -10.49 1.76
N ARG A 212 -19.63 -9.23 1.39
CA ARG A 212 -19.40 -8.72 0.04
C ARG A 212 -18.12 -7.88 0.04
N ALA A 213 -17.61 -7.59 -1.16
CA ALA A 213 -16.38 -6.79 -1.30
C ALA A 213 -16.47 -5.44 -0.57
N ASN A 214 -15.31 -4.90 -0.16
CA ASN A 214 -15.16 -3.63 0.54
C ASN A 214 -15.87 -3.53 1.90
N GLY A 215 -15.94 -4.63 2.66
CA GLY A 215 -16.55 -4.65 3.99
C GLY A 215 -18.06 -4.41 4.00
N GLN A 216 -18.76 -4.79 2.93
CA GLN A 216 -20.22 -4.79 2.85
C GLN A 216 -20.76 -6.19 3.14
N PHE A 217 -22.08 -6.33 3.33
CA PHE A 217 -22.72 -7.63 3.46
C PHE A 217 -24.17 -7.58 2.97
N GLU A 218 -24.75 -8.75 2.76
CA GLU A 218 -26.20 -8.95 2.66
C GLU A 218 -26.63 -10.02 3.69
N LEU A 219 -27.91 -10.07 4.04
CA LEU A 219 -28.45 -11.17 4.85
C LEU A 219 -28.47 -12.47 4.04
N ARG A 220 -28.09 -13.56 4.70
CA ARG A 220 -28.16 -14.91 4.12
C ARG A 220 -29.61 -15.31 3.88
N GLY A 221 -29.87 -15.91 2.72
CA GLY A 221 -31.18 -16.45 2.34
C GLY A 221 -31.92 -15.65 1.27
N TYR A 222 -31.43 -14.45 0.89
CA TYR A 222 -31.95 -13.74 -0.28
C TYR A 222 -31.30 -14.23 -1.57
N ARG A 223 -32.09 -14.36 -2.64
CA ARG A 223 -31.56 -14.64 -3.98
C ARG A 223 -30.97 -13.35 -4.57
N PRO A 224 -29.85 -13.40 -5.33
CA PRO A 224 -29.28 -12.21 -5.96
C PRO A 224 -30.27 -11.44 -6.85
N GLU A 225 -31.12 -12.16 -7.58
CA GLU A 225 -32.15 -11.60 -8.48
C GLU A 225 -33.18 -10.76 -7.74
N ASP A 226 -33.56 -11.17 -6.52
CA ASP A 226 -34.50 -10.42 -5.67
C ASP A 226 -33.89 -9.08 -5.25
N LEU A 227 -32.63 -9.09 -4.84
CA LEU A 227 -31.92 -7.88 -4.45
C LEU A 227 -31.74 -6.92 -5.63
N GLN A 228 -31.45 -7.44 -6.83
CA GLN A 228 -31.33 -6.64 -8.05
C GLN A 228 -32.66 -5.98 -8.44
N THR A 229 -33.77 -6.71 -8.36
CA THR A 229 -35.09 -6.21 -8.75
C THR A 229 -35.53 -4.98 -7.96
N PHE A 230 -35.22 -4.95 -6.66
CA PHE A 230 -35.49 -3.82 -5.78
C PHE A 230 -34.35 -2.79 -5.75
N SER A 231 -33.36 -2.88 -6.64
CA SER A 231 -32.19 -2.00 -6.73
C SER A 231 -32.12 -1.24 -8.05
N LYS A 232 -33.25 -0.78 -8.60
CA LYS A 232 -33.34 -0.18 -9.96
C LYS A 232 -32.34 0.94 -10.17
N ARG A 233 -32.15 1.80 -9.15
CA ARG A 233 -31.19 2.90 -9.21
C ARG A 233 -29.74 2.43 -9.40
N ARG A 234 -29.35 1.35 -8.70
CA ARG A 234 -28.00 0.79 -8.80
C ARG A 234 -27.78 0.19 -10.18
N GLU A 235 -28.78 -0.53 -10.70
CA GLU A 235 -28.73 -1.11 -12.05
C GLU A 235 -28.61 -0.04 -13.14
N GLN A 236 -29.34 1.08 -13.02
CA GLN A 236 -29.20 2.22 -13.93
C GLN A 236 -27.78 2.81 -13.93
N ILE A 237 -27.15 2.92 -12.75
CA ILE A 237 -25.78 3.45 -12.63
C ILE A 237 -24.80 2.44 -13.24
N LEU A 238 -24.94 1.15 -12.94
CA LEU A 238 -24.09 0.09 -13.48
C LEU A 238 -24.22 -0.03 -15.01
N ALA A 239 -25.43 0.12 -15.56
CA ALA A 239 -25.66 0.11 -17.00
C ALA A 239 -25.11 1.37 -17.71
N ALA A 240 -24.91 2.46 -16.98
CA ALA A 240 -24.38 3.72 -17.52
C ALA A 240 -22.85 3.84 -17.44
N VAL A 241 -22.16 2.83 -16.89
CA VAL A 241 -20.71 2.82 -16.74
C VAL A 241 -20.13 1.50 -17.23
N ASP A 242 -18.87 1.52 -17.64
CA ASP A 242 -18.11 0.29 -17.91
C ASP A 242 -17.94 -0.54 -16.62
N GLU A 243 -17.81 -1.87 -16.72
CA GLU A 243 -17.61 -2.76 -15.57
C GLU A 243 -16.42 -2.33 -14.70
N ASN A 244 -15.38 -1.77 -15.35
CA ASN A 244 -14.16 -1.29 -14.70
C ASN A 244 -14.19 0.19 -14.30
N ALA A 245 -15.35 0.86 -14.38
CA ALA A 245 -15.44 2.29 -14.12
C ALA A 245 -15.00 2.66 -12.69
N THR A 246 -14.24 3.75 -12.64
CA THR A 246 -13.74 4.37 -11.41
C THR A 246 -14.88 4.93 -10.56
N ALA A 247 -14.62 5.15 -9.27
CA ALA A 247 -15.60 5.76 -8.37
C ALA A 247 -16.10 7.13 -8.86
N GLN A 248 -15.21 7.90 -9.50
CA GLN A 248 -15.52 9.23 -10.04
C GLN A 248 -16.41 9.15 -11.30
N GLU A 249 -16.19 8.16 -12.16
CA GLU A 249 -17.05 7.91 -13.33
C GLU A 249 -18.44 7.43 -12.90
N ARG A 250 -18.51 6.58 -11.88
CA ARG A 250 -19.77 6.15 -11.26
C ARG A 250 -20.52 7.34 -10.65
N GLU A 251 -19.82 8.26 -10.01
CA GLU A 251 -20.40 9.50 -9.47
C GLU A 251 -20.92 10.43 -10.59
N LEU A 252 -20.15 10.58 -11.68
CA LEU A 252 -20.58 11.35 -12.85
C LEU A 252 -21.80 10.73 -13.53
N ALA A 253 -21.80 9.42 -13.74
CA ALA A 253 -22.94 8.68 -14.29
C ALA A 253 -24.16 8.79 -13.38
N THR A 254 -23.96 8.79 -12.05
CA THR A 254 -25.01 9.05 -11.07
C THR A 254 -25.63 10.43 -11.28
N LEU A 255 -24.83 11.46 -11.59
CA LEU A 255 -25.34 12.80 -11.87
C LEU A 255 -26.03 12.90 -13.24
N MET A 256 -25.49 12.24 -14.26
CA MET A 256 -25.99 12.30 -15.65
C MET A 256 -27.30 11.54 -15.85
N THR A 257 -27.46 10.38 -15.21
CA THR A 257 -28.68 9.55 -15.29
C THR A 257 -29.82 10.07 -14.40
N ARG A 258 -29.66 11.24 -13.79
CA ARG A 258 -30.57 11.78 -12.79
C ARG A 258 -31.80 12.41 -13.46
N ALA A 259 -32.94 11.75 -13.37
CA ALA A 259 -34.24 12.36 -13.68
C ALA A 259 -34.67 13.35 -12.55
N PRO A 260 -35.46 14.40 -12.87
CA PRO A 260 -36.09 15.23 -11.84
C PRO A 260 -37.02 14.40 -10.96
N LYS A 261 -37.01 14.64 -9.64
CA LYS A 261 -37.87 13.93 -8.69
C LYS A 261 -39.33 14.19 -9.05
N GLY A 262 -40.11 13.12 -9.24
CA GLY A 262 -41.57 13.20 -9.38
C GLY A 262 -42.25 13.54 -8.05
N LYS A 263 -43.59 13.64 -8.05
CA LYS A 263 -44.38 13.88 -6.83
C LYS A 263 -44.05 12.85 -5.73
N GLU A 264 -43.94 13.36 -4.51
CA GLU A 264 -43.75 12.57 -3.29
C GLU A 264 -44.99 11.69 -3.06
N ILE A 265 -44.78 10.41 -2.73
CA ILE A 265 -45.84 9.43 -2.47
C ILE A 265 -45.78 9.11 -0.97
N PRO A 266 -46.92 9.04 -0.26
CA PRO A 266 -46.95 8.67 1.15
C PRO A 266 -46.26 7.32 1.43
N ARG A 267 -45.58 7.20 2.59
CA ARG A 267 -44.80 6.00 2.95
C ARG A 267 -45.65 4.73 2.99
N GLU A 268 -46.88 4.82 3.49
CA GLU A 268 -47.84 3.70 3.56
C GLU A 268 -48.22 3.16 2.17
N GLU A 269 -48.40 4.04 1.19
CA GLU A 269 -48.69 3.64 -0.19
C GLU A 269 -47.49 2.93 -0.83
N LEU A 270 -46.27 3.41 -0.57
CA LEU A 270 -45.03 2.80 -1.05
C LEU A 270 -44.79 1.42 -0.42
N ARG A 271 -45.01 1.28 0.90
CA ARG A 271 -44.93 -0.01 1.60
C ARG A 271 -45.90 -1.03 1.02
N THR A 272 -47.15 -0.61 0.79
CA THR A 272 -48.17 -1.45 0.15
C THR A 272 -47.74 -1.88 -1.25
N TYR A 273 -47.21 -0.95 -2.05
CA TYR A 273 -46.69 -1.25 -3.39
C TYR A 273 -45.53 -2.26 -3.35
N TRP A 274 -44.58 -2.10 -2.44
CA TRP A 274 -43.45 -3.03 -2.31
C TRP A 274 -43.87 -4.42 -1.85
N GLN A 275 -44.84 -4.52 -0.93
CA GLN A 275 -45.41 -5.80 -0.51
C GLN A 275 -46.10 -6.53 -1.67
N GLN A 276 -46.84 -5.81 -2.50
CA GLN A 276 -47.44 -6.37 -3.71
C GLN A 276 -46.37 -6.86 -4.71
N GLN A 277 -45.30 -6.08 -4.91
CA GLN A 277 -44.18 -6.52 -5.76
C GLN A 277 -43.49 -7.77 -5.20
N ALA A 278 -43.23 -7.80 -3.89
CA ALA A 278 -42.61 -8.93 -3.20
C ALA A 278 -43.48 -10.20 -3.30
N GLN A 279 -44.79 -10.06 -3.16
CA GLN A 279 -45.74 -11.16 -3.32
C GLN A 279 -45.75 -11.71 -4.76
N ALA A 280 -45.72 -10.82 -5.77
CA ALA A 280 -45.64 -11.23 -7.18
C ALA A 280 -44.34 -11.99 -7.48
N LEU A 281 -43.23 -11.59 -6.86
CA LEU A 281 -41.91 -12.24 -7.00
C LEU A 281 -41.74 -13.49 -6.12
N LYS A 282 -42.73 -13.79 -5.25
CA LYS A 282 -42.63 -14.82 -4.21
C LYS A 282 -41.36 -14.67 -3.38
N LEU A 283 -41.06 -13.43 -3.01
CA LEU A 283 -39.91 -13.09 -2.16
C LEU A 283 -40.08 -13.75 -0.79
N GLU A 284 -39.10 -14.53 -0.36
CA GLU A 284 -39.05 -15.09 0.99
C GLU A 284 -38.06 -14.27 1.84
N HIS A 285 -38.55 -13.72 2.95
CA HIS A 285 -37.68 -13.06 3.92
C HIS A 285 -36.99 -14.10 4.80
N PRO A 286 -35.66 -13.98 5.02
CA PRO A 286 -34.95 -14.89 5.91
C PRO A 286 -35.55 -14.81 7.32
N GLN A 287 -35.63 -15.95 7.99
CA GLN A 287 -36.12 -16.04 9.36
C GLN A 287 -34.94 -16.07 10.34
N PRO A 288 -35.06 -15.40 11.50
CA PRO A 288 -34.00 -15.42 12.51
C PRO A 288 -33.83 -16.83 13.07
N GLN A 289 -32.58 -17.23 13.26
CA GLN A 289 -32.21 -18.49 13.91
C GLN A 289 -31.36 -18.17 15.15
N PRO A 290 -31.51 -18.90 16.27
CA PRO A 290 -30.65 -18.71 17.42
C PRO A 290 -29.17 -18.81 17.03
N MET A 291 -28.42 -17.74 17.28
CA MET A 291 -26.98 -17.68 17.05
C MET A 291 -26.27 -17.43 18.38
N ASP A 292 -25.29 -18.27 18.71
CA ASP A 292 -24.35 -18.00 19.80
C ASP A 292 -23.27 -17.05 19.28
N TRP A 293 -23.63 -15.76 19.19
CA TRP A 293 -22.69 -14.73 18.76
C TRP A 293 -21.72 -14.42 19.91
N GLN A 294 -20.42 -14.56 19.63
CA GLN A 294 -19.34 -14.23 20.56
C GLN A 294 -18.32 -13.34 19.87
N SER A 295 -17.93 -12.26 20.55
CA SER A 295 -16.97 -11.31 20.01
C SER A 295 -15.56 -11.89 19.93
N GLN A 296 -14.84 -11.61 18.82
CA GLN A 296 -13.47 -12.11 18.57
C GLN A 296 -12.47 -10.99 18.20
N PRO A 297 -12.33 -9.93 19.00
CA PRO A 297 -11.57 -8.73 18.61
C PRO A 297 -10.06 -9.00 18.48
N LYS A 298 -9.51 -9.91 19.29
CA LYS A 298 -8.08 -10.29 19.25
C LYS A 298 -7.65 -10.84 17.89
N ARG A 299 -8.46 -11.73 17.31
CA ARG A 299 -8.14 -12.34 16.01
C ARG A 299 -8.12 -11.29 14.90
N ALA A 300 -9.12 -10.41 14.87
CA ALA A 300 -9.23 -9.34 13.88
C ALA A 300 -8.08 -8.32 14.00
N THR A 301 -7.76 -7.92 15.24
CA THR A 301 -6.70 -6.95 15.54
C THR A 301 -5.31 -7.50 15.17
N GLN A 302 -5.00 -8.74 15.55
CA GLN A 302 -3.73 -9.38 15.21
C GLN A 302 -3.55 -9.60 13.70
N ALA A 303 -4.63 -9.95 13.00
CA ALA A 303 -4.60 -10.05 11.54
C ALA A 303 -4.30 -8.69 10.89
N GLY A 304 -4.94 -7.61 11.36
CA GLY A 304 -4.66 -6.25 10.90
C GLY A 304 -3.22 -5.81 11.19
N LEU A 305 -2.70 -6.09 12.39
CA LEU A 305 -1.32 -5.79 12.75
C LEU A 305 -0.32 -6.54 11.87
N THR A 306 -0.52 -7.84 11.67
CA THR A 306 0.37 -8.67 10.84
C THR A 306 0.36 -8.19 9.39
N HIS A 307 -0.82 -7.87 8.85
CA HIS A 307 -0.97 -7.33 7.50
C HIS A 307 -0.18 -6.02 7.31
N CYS A 308 -0.32 -5.07 8.24
CA CYS A 308 0.39 -3.80 8.16
C CYS A 308 1.90 -3.98 8.36
N ALA A 309 2.30 -4.76 9.36
CA ALA A 309 3.71 -5.00 9.72
C ALA A 309 4.53 -5.72 8.64
N GLU A 310 3.88 -6.42 7.69
CA GLU A 310 4.55 -7.03 6.55
C GLU A 310 5.19 -5.98 5.62
N ARG A 311 4.49 -4.87 5.39
CA ARG A 311 4.92 -3.84 4.44
C ARG A 311 5.42 -2.56 5.10
N GLU A 312 4.98 -2.25 6.30
CA GLU A 312 5.31 -0.99 6.97
C GLU A 312 5.82 -1.28 8.39
N ALA A 313 6.94 -0.67 8.76
CA ALA A 313 7.43 -0.78 10.14
C ALA A 313 6.71 0.23 11.07
N VAL A 314 6.13 1.27 10.48
CA VAL A 314 5.33 2.29 11.15
C VAL A 314 4.10 2.54 10.27
N PHE A 315 2.91 2.42 10.84
CA PHE A 315 1.65 2.50 10.10
C PHE A 315 0.58 3.23 10.91
N GLN A 316 -0.43 3.75 10.23
CA GLN A 316 -1.58 4.39 10.82
C GLN A 316 -2.50 3.35 11.47
N ARG A 317 -3.11 3.71 12.59
CA ARG A 317 -4.09 2.86 13.29
C ARG A 317 -5.25 2.47 12.38
N GLU A 318 -5.73 3.41 11.57
CA GLU A 318 -6.85 3.20 10.64
C GLU A 318 -6.56 2.12 9.59
N GLN A 319 -5.29 1.82 9.30
CA GLN A 319 -4.93 0.73 8.39
C GLN A 319 -5.21 -0.64 9.02
N VAL A 320 -4.88 -0.81 10.31
CA VAL A 320 -5.15 -2.03 11.10
C VAL A 320 -6.66 -2.22 11.25
N GLU A 321 -7.35 -1.17 11.67
CA GLU A 321 -8.81 -1.15 11.88
C GLU A 321 -9.56 -1.52 10.59
N ARG A 322 -9.20 -0.90 9.46
CA ARG A 322 -9.80 -1.20 8.16
C ARG A 322 -9.61 -2.66 7.76
N PHE A 323 -8.41 -3.21 7.96
CA PHE A 323 -8.16 -4.61 7.65
C PHE A 323 -8.98 -5.55 8.53
N ALA A 324 -9.05 -5.27 9.83
CA ALA A 324 -9.85 -6.02 10.79
C ALA A 324 -11.32 -6.06 10.35
N LEU A 325 -11.91 -4.89 10.06
CA LEU A 325 -13.32 -4.81 9.65
C LEU A 325 -13.60 -5.41 8.26
N GLU A 326 -12.64 -5.36 7.33
CA GLU A 326 -12.81 -5.94 6.00
C GLU A 326 -12.88 -7.47 6.03
N ASN A 327 -12.05 -8.09 6.86
CA ASN A 327 -11.86 -9.56 6.87
C ASN A 327 -12.61 -10.25 8.02
N HIS A 328 -13.05 -9.50 9.04
CA HIS A 328 -13.76 -10.00 10.22
C HIS A 328 -15.10 -9.27 10.45
N LEU A 329 -15.80 -8.94 9.37
CA LEU A 329 -17.08 -8.23 9.42
C LEU A 329 -18.11 -8.94 10.31
N GLY A 330 -18.70 -8.21 11.26
CA GLY A 330 -19.75 -8.70 12.16
C GLY A 330 -19.25 -9.57 13.32
N GLN A 331 -17.94 -9.85 13.42
CA GLN A 331 -17.39 -10.75 14.43
C GLN A 331 -17.02 -10.05 15.75
N GLN A 332 -17.04 -8.72 15.78
CA GLN A 332 -16.67 -7.92 16.95
C GLN A 332 -17.27 -6.52 16.86
N LEU A 333 -17.42 -5.82 17.99
CA LEU A 333 -17.70 -4.38 18.00
C LEU A 333 -16.42 -3.59 17.69
N PHE A 334 -16.57 -2.39 17.14
CA PHE A 334 -15.42 -1.55 16.84
C PHE A 334 -14.67 -1.09 18.09
N ASP A 335 -15.39 -0.72 19.15
CA ASP A 335 -14.79 -0.30 20.42
C ASP A 335 -13.90 -1.41 21.02
N GLU A 336 -14.30 -2.69 20.87
CA GLU A 336 -13.52 -3.83 21.34
C GLU A 336 -12.23 -4.01 20.52
N VAL A 337 -12.25 -3.73 19.21
CA VAL A 337 -11.04 -3.69 18.38
C VAL A 337 -10.10 -2.60 18.87
N GLN A 338 -10.65 -1.40 19.16
CA GLN A 338 -9.85 -0.30 19.68
C GLN A 338 -9.18 -0.65 21.01
N GLN A 339 -9.97 -1.10 21.99
CA GLN A 339 -9.48 -1.49 23.31
C GLN A 339 -8.45 -2.63 23.22
N THR A 340 -8.69 -3.61 22.35
CA THR A 340 -7.74 -4.71 22.14
C THR A 340 -6.42 -4.21 21.57
N LEU A 341 -6.47 -3.28 20.62
CA LEU A 341 -5.28 -2.70 20.02
C LEU A 341 -4.49 -1.84 21.01
N ASP A 342 -5.17 -1.08 21.86
CA ASP A 342 -4.55 -0.23 22.89
C ASP A 342 -3.94 -1.06 24.04
N ALA A 343 -4.49 -2.25 24.30
CA ALA A 343 -4.01 -3.15 25.35
C ALA A 343 -3.00 -4.20 24.84
N ASP A 344 -2.74 -4.29 23.54
CA ASP A 344 -1.82 -5.28 22.98
C ASP A 344 -0.36 -4.88 23.26
N SER A 345 0.37 -5.76 23.95
CA SER A 345 1.78 -5.52 24.28
C SER A 345 2.69 -5.46 23.05
N GLU A 346 2.28 -6.03 21.92
CA GLU A 346 3.03 -5.94 20.66
C GLU A 346 2.94 -4.53 20.07
N VAL A 347 1.99 -3.69 20.48
CA VAL A 347 1.74 -2.36 19.90
C VAL A 347 2.51 -1.29 20.66
N ILE A 348 3.19 -0.42 19.91
CA ILE A 348 3.87 0.76 20.44
C ILE A 348 3.28 1.98 19.75
N HIS A 349 2.71 2.88 20.56
CA HIS A 349 2.24 4.18 20.08
C HIS A 349 3.42 5.14 19.93
N THR A 350 3.54 5.72 18.74
CA THR A 350 4.58 6.72 18.44
C THR A 350 4.15 8.11 18.93
N HIS A 351 5.10 9.04 19.02
CA HIS A 351 4.81 10.41 19.48
C HIS A 351 3.84 11.18 18.56
N ASP A 352 3.72 10.76 17.30
CA ASP A 352 2.81 11.32 16.29
C ASP A 352 1.52 10.48 16.11
N GLN A 353 1.18 9.64 17.10
CA GLN A 353 -0.03 8.81 17.17
C GLN A 353 -0.17 7.73 16.08
N ARG A 354 0.93 7.37 15.41
CA ARG A 354 1.01 6.16 14.59
C ARG A 354 1.32 4.95 15.47
N LEU A 355 1.31 3.78 14.86
CA LEU A 355 1.64 2.52 15.49
C LEU A 355 2.94 1.96 14.89
N THR A 356 3.76 1.37 15.74
CA THR A 356 4.78 0.41 15.36
C THR A 356 4.61 -0.85 16.22
N THR A 357 5.40 -1.88 15.97
CA THR A 357 5.35 -3.09 16.78
C THR A 357 6.64 -3.33 17.54
N GLN A 358 6.53 -3.99 18.69
CA GLN A 358 7.67 -4.41 19.49
C GLN A 358 8.64 -5.25 18.65
N THR A 359 8.13 -6.17 17.84
CA THR A 359 8.94 -6.97 16.91
C THR A 359 9.73 -6.10 15.93
N ALA A 360 9.13 -5.02 15.40
CA ALA A 360 9.81 -4.12 14.49
C ALA A 360 10.93 -3.33 15.17
N VAL A 361 10.68 -2.80 16.37
CA VAL A 361 11.67 -2.08 17.18
C VAL A 361 12.84 -3.00 17.56
N LEU A 362 12.56 -4.19 18.09
CA LEU A 362 13.59 -5.14 18.48
C LEU A 362 14.45 -5.58 17.29
N ARG A 363 13.83 -5.78 16.11
CA ARG A 363 14.56 -6.13 14.88
C ARG A 363 15.53 -5.03 14.46
N GLU A 364 15.09 -3.76 14.51
CA GLU A 364 15.97 -2.63 14.20
C GLU A 364 17.13 -2.53 15.19
N LEU A 365 16.83 -2.59 16.50
CA LEU A 365 17.84 -2.51 17.56
C LEU A 365 18.85 -3.64 17.47
N GLU A 366 18.40 -4.87 17.23
CA GLU A 366 19.28 -6.02 17.07
C GLU A 366 20.20 -5.86 15.85
N THR A 367 19.65 -5.39 14.72
CA THR A 367 20.45 -5.16 13.51
C THR A 367 21.52 -4.10 13.76
N ILE A 368 21.16 -2.99 14.42
CA ILE A 368 22.10 -1.93 14.80
C ILE A 368 23.15 -2.49 15.75
N ARG A 369 22.74 -3.15 16.83
CA ARG A 369 23.65 -3.74 17.83
C ARG A 369 24.68 -4.65 17.17
N THR A 370 24.25 -5.61 16.35
CA THR A 370 25.14 -6.54 15.66
C THR A 370 26.17 -5.83 14.77
N VAL A 371 25.78 -4.74 14.10
CA VAL A 371 26.73 -3.93 13.29
C VAL A 371 27.69 -3.14 14.17
N LEU A 372 27.23 -2.59 15.29
CA LEU A 372 28.05 -1.81 16.22
C LEU A 372 29.06 -2.67 16.99
N GLU A 373 28.64 -3.85 17.45
CA GLU A 373 29.51 -4.83 18.12
C GLU A 373 30.61 -5.36 17.18
N GLY A 374 30.33 -5.41 15.87
CA GLY A 374 31.32 -5.77 14.85
C GLY A 374 32.37 -4.68 14.55
N ARG A 375 32.37 -3.54 15.24
CA ARG A 375 33.37 -2.48 15.05
C ARG A 375 34.68 -2.84 15.72
N GLY A 376 35.79 -2.65 15.00
CA GLY A 376 37.12 -3.01 15.49
C GLY A 376 37.36 -4.51 15.71
N ASP A 377 36.42 -5.36 15.30
CA ASP A 377 36.38 -6.80 15.61
C ASP A 377 37.10 -7.66 14.55
N VAL A 378 37.53 -7.07 13.43
CA VAL A 378 38.31 -7.74 12.39
C VAL A 378 39.64 -7.03 12.10
N GLY A 379 40.60 -7.72 11.48
CA GLY A 379 41.88 -7.10 11.07
C GLY A 379 41.70 -6.04 9.97
N SER A 380 42.78 -5.42 9.48
CA SER A 380 42.73 -4.70 8.20
C SER A 380 42.94 -5.69 7.04
N ILE A 381 42.31 -5.47 5.88
CA ILE A 381 42.55 -6.31 4.68
C ILE A 381 43.94 -6.00 4.10
N ALA A 382 44.28 -4.72 3.99
CA ALA A 382 45.56 -4.24 3.49
C ALA A 382 46.10 -3.07 4.33
N ALA A 383 47.39 -2.79 4.23
CA ALA A 383 48.00 -1.59 4.81
C ALA A 383 47.67 -0.35 3.95
N PRO A 384 47.54 0.85 4.55
CA PRO A 384 47.17 2.05 3.79
C PRO A 384 48.10 2.37 2.60
N VAL A 385 49.40 2.17 2.78
CA VAL A 385 50.41 2.41 1.74
C VAL A 385 50.17 1.55 0.50
N LEU A 386 49.78 0.29 0.67
CA LEU A 386 49.49 -0.62 -0.46
C LEU A 386 48.25 -0.15 -1.24
N VAL A 387 47.24 0.34 -0.53
CA VAL A 387 46.03 0.88 -1.14
C VAL A 387 46.34 2.15 -1.93
N GLU A 388 47.11 3.08 -1.34
CA GLU A 388 47.53 4.31 -2.01
C GLU A 388 48.38 4.04 -3.25
N GLU A 389 49.30 3.07 -3.20
CA GLU A 389 50.09 2.65 -4.36
C GLU A 389 49.23 2.07 -5.48
N HIS A 390 48.26 1.21 -5.14
CA HIS A 390 47.33 0.63 -6.13
C HIS A 390 46.46 1.70 -6.81
N LEU A 391 46.06 2.74 -6.07
CA LEU A 391 45.17 3.80 -6.56
C LEU A 391 45.91 4.98 -7.22
N ARG A 392 47.23 5.07 -7.10
CA ARG A 392 48.03 6.24 -7.54
C ARG A 392 47.82 6.59 -9.02
N ASP A 393 47.72 5.57 -9.87
CA ASP A 393 47.58 5.73 -11.33
C ASP A 393 46.12 5.62 -11.79
N GLN A 394 45.17 5.45 -10.87
CA GLN A 394 43.75 5.37 -11.16
C GLN A 394 43.13 6.76 -10.95
N GLU A 395 42.72 7.45 -12.03
CA GLU A 395 42.07 8.77 -11.96
C GLU A 395 40.67 8.67 -11.30
N LEU A 396 40.65 8.56 -9.98
CA LEU A 396 39.47 8.32 -9.17
C LEU A 396 39.00 9.59 -8.45
N PRO A 397 37.68 9.89 -8.44
CA PRO A 397 37.13 10.92 -7.56
C PRO A 397 37.44 10.65 -6.09
N GLU A 398 37.60 11.71 -5.29
CA GLU A 398 37.94 11.63 -3.86
C GLU A 398 37.00 10.68 -3.08
N GLY A 399 35.70 10.70 -3.37
CA GLY A 399 34.73 9.81 -2.73
C GLY A 399 34.95 8.32 -3.03
N GLN A 400 35.42 7.99 -4.25
CA GLN A 400 35.76 6.61 -4.62
C GLN A 400 37.04 6.15 -3.93
N VAL A 401 38.06 7.01 -3.87
CA VAL A 401 39.30 6.74 -3.13
C VAL A 401 38.99 6.50 -1.65
N LYS A 402 38.20 7.36 -1.00
CA LYS A 402 37.76 7.18 0.39
C LYS A 402 36.99 5.87 0.60
N GLY A 403 36.16 5.48 -0.37
CA GLY A 403 35.43 4.20 -0.34
C GLY A 403 36.37 3.00 -0.31
N VAL A 404 37.28 2.91 -1.30
CA VAL A 404 38.27 1.83 -1.38
C VAL A 404 39.16 1.82 -0.14
N MET A 405 39.59 3.00 0.30
CA MET A 405 40.44 3.18 1.48
C MET A 405 39.77 2.63 2.74
N LEU A 406 38.52 3.05 3.00
CA LEU A 406 37.73 2.56 4.13
C LEU A 406 37.57 1.04 4.07
N ALA A 407 37.18 0.49 2.93
CA ALA A 407 36.94 -0.95 2.77
C ALA A 407 38.20 -1.79 3.00
N ALA A 408 39.36 -1.33 2.54
CA ALA A 408 40.61 -2.08 2.64
C ALA A 408 41.28 -1.98 4.03
N THR A 409 41.08 -0.89 4.78
CA THR A 409 41.83 -0.66 6.03
C THR A 409 41.01 -0.70 7.30
N THR A 410 39.68 -0.59 7.20
CA THR A 410 38.83 -0.66 8.39
C THR A 410 38.98 -1.98 9.13
N ARG A 411 38.80 -1.89 10.44
CA ARG A 411 38.68 -3.03 11.35
C ARG A 411 37.22 -3.36 11.66
N ASP A 412 36.29 -2.66 11.04
CA ASP A 412 34.86 -2.92 11.19
C ASP A 412 34.44 -4.06 10.26
N ARG A 413 33.56 -4.93 10.77
CA ARG A 413 33.03 -6.06 10.01
C ARG A 413 32.06 -5.63 8.91
N VAL A 414 31.25 -4.61 9.19
CA VAL A 414 30.22 -4.10 8.28
C VAL A 414 30.42 -2.61 8.05
N ILE A 415 30.49 -2.21 6.78
CA ILE A 415 30.59 -0.80 6.37
C ILE A 415 29.58 -0.48 5.28
N ALA A 416 29.37 0.82 5.02
CA ALA A 416 28.54 1.28 3.91
C ALA A 416 29.27 2.16 2.90
N TRP A 417 28.87 2.02 1.64
CA TRP A 417 29.16 2.96 0.57
C TRP A 417 27.85 3.62 0.14
N GLN A 418 27.63 4.85 0.58
CA GLN A 418 26.48 5.68 0.20
C GLN A 418 26.85 6.47 -1.05
N GLY A 419 26.32 6.09 -2.21
CA GLY A 419 26.68 6.72 -3.47
C GLY A 419 25.50 7.05 -4.36
N VAL A 420 25.48 8.30 -4.86
CA VAL A 420 24.45 8.80 -5.77
C VAL A 420 24.42 8.00 -7.07
N ALA A 421 23.28 8.02 -7.75
CA ALA A 421 23.12 7.35 -9.03
C ALA A 421 24.17 7.86 -10.06
N GLY A 422 25.02 6.96 -10.55
CA GLY A 422 26.07 7.30 -11.52
C GLY A 422 27.41 7.73 -10.90
N ALA A 423 27.63 7.50 -9.60
CA ALA A 423 28.87 7.87 -8.91
C ALA A 423 30.08 6.96 -9.18
N GLY A 424 29.97 5.98 -10.09
CA GLY A 424 31.08 5.06 -10.41
C GLY A 424 31.34 3.95 -9.38
N LYS A 425 30.31 3.57 -8.58
CA LYS A 425 30.41 2.55 -7.52
C LYS A 425 31.04 1.24 -8.00
N SER A 426 30.60 0.69 -9.15
CA SER A 426 31.13 -0.56 -9.70
C SER A 426 32.63 -0.48 -10.04
N TYR A 427 33.10 0.67 -10.53
CA TYR A 427 34.50 0.86 -10.85
C TYR A 427 35.35 0.87 -9.58
N ALA A 428 34.93 1.60 -8.55
CA ALA A 428 35.59 1.59 -7.24
C ALA A 428 35.58 0.21 -6.57
N LEU A 429 34.48 -0.55 -6.71
CA LEU A 429 34.38 -1.92 -6.20
C LEU A 429 35.36 -2.88 -6.89
N ASN A 430 35.61 -2.71 -8.20
CA ASN A 430 36.61 -3.52 -8.91
C ASN A 430 38.03 -3.24 -8.40
N GLN A 431 38.37 -1.97 -8.12
CA GLN A 431 39.68 -1.63 -7.53
C GLN A 431 39.82 -2.25 -6.12
N PHE A 432 38.79 -2.14 -5.29
CA PHE A 432 38.76 -2.81 -3.98
C PHE A 432 38.90 -4.34 -4.11
N ARG A 433 38.19 -4.98 -5.05
CA ARG A 433 38.26 -6.42 -5.31
C ARG A 433 39.68 -6.87 -5.60
N GLN A 434 40.39 -6.16 -6.47
CA GLN A 434 41.78 -6.49 -6.83
C GLN A 434 42.70 -6.43 -5.60
N ILE A 435 42.54 -5.40 -4.75
CA ILE A 435 43.29 -5.30 -3.50
C ILE A 435 42.95 -6.48 -2.58
N ALA A 436 41.67 -6.76 -2.34
CA ALA A 436 41.24 -7.81 -1.42
C ALA A 436 41.70 -9.21 -1.87
N GLU A 437 41.54 -9.55 -3.15
CA GLU A 437 41.99 -10.83 -3.71
C GLU A 437 43.51 -11.00 -3.65
N SER A 438 44.28 -9.91 -3.84
CA SER A 438 45.75 -9.94 -3.68
C SER A 438 46.19 -10.27 -2.25
N GLN A 439 45.31 -10.03 -1.27
CA GLN A 439 45.53 -10.33 0.15
C GLN A 439 44.87 -11.66 0.57
N GLY A 440 44.40 -12.48 -0.37
CA GLY A 440 43.83 -13.80 -0.12
C GLY A 440 42.35 -13.82 0.26
N TYR A 441 41.63 -12.70 0.13
CA TYR A 441 40.18 -12.68 0.35
C TYR A 441 39.39 -13.13 -0.87
N THR A 442 38.29 -13.84 -0.64
CA THR A 442 37.29 -14.15 -1.67
C THR A 442 36.19 -13.09 -1.65
N VAL A 443 36.02 -12.36 -2.75
CA VAL A 443 34.98 -11.32 -2.86
C VAL A 443 33.74 -11.88 -3.58
N ARG A 444 32.59 -11.84 -2.92
CA ARG A 444 31.31 -12.35 -3.44
C ARG A 444 30.31 -11.21 -3.55
N GLY A 445 29.52 -11.22 -4.63
CA GLY A 445 28.53 -10.18 -4.90
C GLY A 445 27.11 -10.65 -4.61
N PHE A 446 26.32 -9.79 -3.98
CA PHE A 446 24.92 -10.03 -3.69
C PHE A 446 24.07 -8.82 -4.05
N ALA A 447 22.84 -9.07 -4.49
CA ALA A 447 21.85 -8.01 -4.69
C ALA A 447 20.42 -8.53 -4.42
N PRO A 448 19.44 -7.65 -4.18
CA PRO A 448 18.04 -8.04 -3.96
C PRO A 448 17.40 -8.78 -5.14
N SER A 449 17.83 -8.49 -6.38
CA SER A 449 17.32 -9.13 -7.59
C SER A 449 18.42 -9.84 -8.38
N ALA A 450 18.05 -10.89 -9.13
CA ALA A 450 18.99 -11.66 -9.94
C ALA A 450 19.62 -10.81 -11.06
N GLU A 451 18.88 -9.83 -11.59
CA GLU A 451 19.39 -8.92 -12.62
C GLU A 451 20.35 -7.88 -12.04
N ALA A 452 20.07 -7.34 -10.84
CA ALA A 452 21.02 -6.46 -10.14
C ALA A 452 22.31 -7.21 -9.77
N ALA A 453 22.21 -8.47 -9.32
CA ALA A 453 23.37 -9.30 -8.99
C ALA A 453 24.25 -9.55 -10.22
N LYS A 454 23.64 -9.86 -11.37
CA LYS A 454 24.37 -9.98 -12.64
C LYS A 454 25.00 -8.65 -13.05
N SER A 455 24.28 -7.54 -12.98
CA SER A 455 24.80 -6.22 -13.33
C SER A 455 26.01 -5.84 -12.46
N LEU A 456 25.97 -6.16 -11.16
CA LEU A 456 27.12 -6.02 -10.25
C LEU A 456 28.30 -6.87 -10.74
N GLY A 457 28.09 -8.14 -11.04
CA GLY A 457 29.14 -9.03 -11.54
C GLY A 457 29.77 -8.55 -12.84
N ASP A 458 28.95 -8.15 -13.81
CA ASP A 458 29.40 -7.66 -15.13
C ASP A 458 30.16 -6.32 -15.01
N SER A 459 29.71 -5.41 -14.14
CA SER A 459 30.27 -4.06 -14.04
C SER A 459 31.45 -3.93 -13.07
N ALA A 460 31.43 -4.67 -11.95
CA ALA A 460 32.49 -4.66 -10.93
C ALA A 460 33.46 -5.85 -11.05
N GLN A 461 33.22 -6.78 -11.98
CA GLN A 461 34.03 -7.99 -12.20
C GLN A 461 34.13 -8.88 -10.95
N ILE A 462 33.08 -8.90 -10.13
CA ILE A 462 32.96 -9.73 -8.92
C ILE A 462 32.31 -11.07 -9.30
N GLN A 463 32.89 -12.19 -8.84
CA GLN A 463 32.32 -13.53 -9.00
C GLN A 463 32.64 -14.41 -7.78
N PRO A 464 31.72 -15.29 -7.32
CA PRO A 464 30.35 -15.47 -7.81
C PRO A 464 29.39 -14.35 -7.39
N VAL A 465 28.28 -14.21 -8.14
CA VAL A 465 27.16 -13.31 -7.80
C VAL A 465 25.84 -14.04 -7.61
N ASN A 466 25.12 -13.73 -6.54
CA ASN A 466 23.84 -14.36 -6.19
C ASN A 466 22.83 -13.35 -5.64
N THR A 467 21.57 -13.76 -5.45
CA THR A 467 20.60 -12.91 -4.73
C THR A 467 20.81 -12.99 -3.22
N VAL A 468 20.42 -11.94 -2.49
CA VAL A 468 20.39 -11.94 -1.02
C VAL A 468 19.51 -13.08 -0.50
N ALA A 469 18.34 -13.29 -1.11
CA ALA A 469 17.47 -14.41 -0.76
C ALA A 469 18.13 -15.79 -0.94
N ALA A 470 18.93 -15.99 -2.00
CA ALA A 470 19.67 -17.23 -2.20
C ALA A 470 20.76 -17.42 -1.13
N LEU A 471 21.46 -16.34 -0.77
CA LEU A 471 22.43 -16.36 0.33
C LEU A 471 21.76 -16.74 1.65
N LEU A 472 20.62 -16.14 2.00
CA LEU A 472 19.92 -16.42 3.25
C LEU A 472 19.40 -17.86 3.33
N CYS A 473 18.93 -18.42 2.20
CA CYS A 473 18.49 -19.82 2.11
C CYS A 473 19.62 -20.86 2.09
N ALA A 474 20.84 -20.48 1.70
CA ALA A 474 21.97 -21.40 1.67
C ALA A 474 22.29 -21.92 3.08
N GLN A 475 22.78 -23.16 3.19
CA GLN A 475 23.24 -23.69 4.48
C GLN A 475 24.38 -22.82 5.02
N GLN A 476 24.49 -22.76 6.35
CA GLN A 476 25.65 -22.13 6.97
C GLN A 476 26.88 -22.99 6.66
N VAL A 477 27.92 -22.34 6.15
CA VAL A 477 29.22 -22.95 5.89
C VAL A 477 30.13 -22.51 7.04
N GLU A 478 30.94 -23.43 7.57
CA GLU A 478 31.93 -23.05 8.57
C GLU A 478 32.93 -22.06 7.98
N PRO A 479 33.35 -21.04 8.76
CA PRO A 479 34.32 -20.06 8.28
C PRO A 479 35.63 -20.77 7.92
N ASN A 480 36.17 -20.48 6.74
CA ASN A 480 37.47 -20.97 6.32
C ASN A 480 38.53 -19.88 6.56
N PRO A 481 39.40 -19.98 7.59
CA PRO A 481 40.40 -18.95 7.87
C PRO A 481 41.43 -18.78 6.74
N ALA A 482 41.62 -19.80 5.90
CA ALA A 482 42.55 -19.73 4.76
C ALA A 482 41.98 -18.96 3.56
N GLN A 483 40.66 -18.73 3.52
CA GLN A 483 39.97 -18.00 2.45
C GLN A 483 38.87 -17.12 3.06
N PRO A 484 39.25 -16.04 3.77
CA PRO A 484 38.28 -15.14 4.38
C PRO A 484 37.42 -14.45 3.30
N GLU A 485 36.13 -14.25 3.58
CA GLU A 485 35.19 -13.71 2.60
C GLU A 485 34.87 -12.23 2.83
N VAL A 486 34.64 -11.51 1.72
CA VAL A 486 34.00 -10.19 1.70
C VAL A 486 32.72 -10.26 0.87
N TRP A 487 31.60 -9.91 1.48
CA TRP A 487 30.29 -9.84 0.84
C TRP A 487 29.98 -8.41 0.44
N VAL A 488 29.91 -8.17 -0.87
CA VAL A 488 29.47 -6.89 -1.43
C VAL A 488 27.98 -7.00 -1.70
N VAL A 489 27.17 -6.17 -1.06
CA VAL A 489 25.71 -6.17 -1.20
C VAL A 489 25.30 -4.88 -1.88
N ASP A 490 25.02 -4.95 -3.19
CA ASP A 490 24.60 -3.79 -3.98
C ASP A 490 23.08 -3.56 -3.90
N GLU A 491 22.66 -2.32 -4.17
CA GLU A 491 21.29 -1.83 -3.97
C GLU A 491 20.78 -2.07 -2.52
N ALA A 492 21.65 -1.86 -1.52
CA ALA A 492 21.34 -2.07 -0.11
C ALA A 492 20.13 -1.25 0.40
N GLY A 493 19.77 -0.16 -0.28
CA GLY A 493 18.54 0.61 0.01
C GLY A 493 17.24 -0.17 -0.21
N LEU A 494 17.30 -1.28 -0.95
CA LEU A 494 16.18 -2.19 -1.20
C LEU A 494 16.15 -3.41 -0.25
N LEU A 495 17.01 -3.46 0.78
CA LEU A 495 16.93 -4.47 1.82
C LEU A 495 15.77 -4.18 2.78
N SER A 496 15.00 -5.20 3.14
CA SER A 496 14.01 -5.11 4.22
C SER A 496 14.68 -5.23 5.59
N ALA A 497 14.02 -4.77 6.65
CA ALA A 497 14.55 -4.92 8.01
C ALA A 497 14.78 -6.40 8.38
N LYS A 498 13.92 -7.30 7.89
CA LYS A 498 14.03 -8.74 8.11
C LYS A 498 15.27 -9.32 7.44
N ASP A 499 15.46 -9.00 6.16
CA ASP A 499 16.60 -9.50 5.39
C ASP A 499 17.92 -8.92 5.91
N ALA A 500 17.96 -7.65 6.32
CA ALA A 500 19.15 -7.03 6.90
C ALA A 500 19.58 -7.71 8.20
N LEU A 501 18.66 -7.96 9.14
CA LEU A 501 18.99 -8.69 10.38
C LEU A 501 19.54 -10.08 10.08
N ALA A 502 18.87 -10.84 9.20
CA ALA A 502 19.31 -12.17 8.81
C ALA A 502 20.70 -12.14 8.15
N LEU A 503 20.96 -11.13 7.32
CA LEU A 503 22.19 -10.96 6.57
C LEU A 503 23.37 -10.61 7.50
N VAL A 504 23.23 -9.64 8.42
CA VAL A 504 24.29 -9.28 9.37
C VAL A 504 24.58 -10.41 10.35
N THR A 505 23.54 -11.10 10.83
CA THR A 505 23.69 -12.26 11.72
C THR A 505 24.45 -13.39 11.01
N LYS A 506 24.12 -13.65 9.74
CA LYS A 506 24.77 -14.69 8.94
C LYS A 506 26.24 -14.34 8.64
N ALA A 507 26.53 -13.08 8.33
CA ALA A 507 27.90 -12.61 8.13
C ALA A 507 28.71 -12.71 9.41
N GLN A 508 28.11 -12.41 10.56
CA GLN A 508 28.76 -12.56 11.86
C GLN A 508 29.13 -14.03 12.13
N ALA A 509 28.19 -14.94 11.93
CA ALA A 509 28.40 -16.39 12.12
C ALA A 509 29.46 -16.98 11.18
N GLN A 510 29.55 -16.50 9.94
CA GLN A 510 30.53 -16.97 8.95
C GLN A 510 31.83 -16.15 8.95
N GLN A 511 32.00 -15.24 9.91
CA GLN A 511 33.16 -14.32 9.98
C GLN A 511 33.44 -13.57 8.67
N ALA A 512 32.40 -13.34 7.87
CA ALA A 512 32.48 -12.61 6.61
C ALA A 512 32.45 -11.10 6.88
N ARG A 513 33.25 -10.34 6.12
CA ARG A 513 33.11 -8.88 6.06
C ARG A 513 32.00 -8.49 5.11
N MET A 514 31.41 -7.33 5.32
CA MET A 514 30.30 -6.85 4.50
C MET A 514 30.46 -5.41 4.09
N ILE A 515 30.21 -5.15 2.81
CA ILE A 515 30.13 -3.80 2.23
C ILE A 515 28.71 -3.61 1.69
N LEU A 516 27.92 -2.80 2.38
CA LEU A 516 26.59 -2.41 1.94
C LEU A 516 26.69 -1.23 0.98
N VAL A 517 26.35 -1.44 -0.28
CA VAL A 517 26.47 -0.43 -1.35
C VAL A 517 25.07 0.00 -1.76
N GLY A 518 24.78 1.30 -1.69
CA GLY A 518 23.42 1.76 -1.92
C GLY A 518 23.26 3.26 -2.03
N ASP A 519 21.99 3.70 -2.06
CA ASP A 519 21.61 5.10 -2.07
C ASP A 519 20.32 5.30 -1.26
N THR A 520 20.41 5.92 -0.09
CA THR A 520 19.26 6.23 0.79
C THR A 520 18.22 7.17 0.16
N ARG A 521 18.52 7.81 -0.98
CA ARG A 521 17.61 8.71 -1.68
C ARG A 521 16.79 8.04 -2.78
N GLN A 522 17.07 6.76 -3.08
CA GLN A 522 16.30 5.97 -4.03
C GLN A 522 15.16 5.24 -3.33
N LEU A 523 14.39 4.45 -4.09
CA LEU A 523 13.26 3.72 -3.55
C LEU A 523 13.73 2.70 -2.52
N SER A 524 12.87 2.46 -1.53
CA SER A 524 13.07 1.44 -0.48
C SER A 524 12.45 0.10 -0.86
N ALA A 525 12.74 -0.93 -0.08
CA ALA A 525 12.08 -2.23 -0.20
C ALA A 525 10.55 -2.12 -0.15
N VAL A 526 9.84 -3.10 -0.73
CA VAL A 526 8.38 -3.22 -0.59
C VAL A 526 8.00 -3.64 0.84
N GLU A 527 8.77 -4.56 1.42
CA GLU A 527 8.66 -5.00 2.81
C GLU A 527 9.06 -3.89 3.81
N ALA A 528 8.72 -4.11 5.08
CA ALA A 528 8.94 -3.15 6.15
C ALA A 528 10.41 -2.79 6.43
N GLY A 529 10.64 -1.50 6.70
CA GLY A 529 11.90 -0.92 7.20
C GLY A 529 12.87 -0.44 6.12
N ASN A 530 13.83 0.39 6.54
CA ASN A 530 14.92 0.94 5.73
C ASN A 530 16.25 0.84 6.51
N PRO A 531 16.80 -0.39 6.66
CA PRO A 531 17.97 -0.65 7.48
C PRO A 531 19.23 0.04 6.98
N PHE A 532 19.39 0.22 5.66
CA PHE A 532 20.55 0.92 5.11
C PHE A 532 20.61 2.39 5.57
N LYS A 533 19.45 3.04 5.75
CA LYS A 533 19.34 4.38 6.32
C LYS A 533 19.60 4.36 7.84
N SER A 534 18.92 3.50 8.59
CA SER A 534 19.03 3.48 10.07
C SER A 534 20.43 3.10 10.54
N LEU A 535 21.10 2.15 9.88
CA LEU A 535 22.48 1.78 10.20
C LEU A 535 23.47 2.94 10.01
N GLN A 536 23.30 3.73 8.94
CA GLN A 536 24.12 4.94 8.73
C GLN A 536 23.85 5.99 9.80
N GLN A 537 22.58 6.22 10.17
CA GLN A 537 22.21 7.14 11.24
C GLN A 537 22.73 6.68 12.62
N ALA A 538 22.80 5.37 12.86
CA ALA A 538 23.41 4.76 14.05
C ALA A 538 24.95 4.79 14.03
N GLY A 539 25.55 5.39 12.99
CA GLY A 539 26.97 5.68 12.91
C GLY A 539 27.83 4.61 12.24
N MET A 540 27.23 3.62 11.56
CA MET A 540 27.98 2.66 10.73
C MET A 540 29.02 3.39 9.85
N ALA A 541 30.26 2.91 9.83
CA ALA A 541 31.31 3.55 9.06
C ALA A 541 30.91 3.62 7.58
N THR A 542 30.86 4.83 7.04
CA THR A 542 30.26 5.10 5.73
C THR A 542 31.16 5.97 4.87
N ALA A 543 31.44 5.52 3.65
CA ALA A 543 32.05 6.34 2.61
C ALA A 543 30.97 6.96 1.72
N TYR A 544 31.13 8.24 1.39
CA TYR A 544 30.16 9.00 0.60
C TYR A 544 30.68 9.29 -0.82
N LEU A 545 30.02 8.71 -1.82
CA LEU A 545 30.33 8.88 -3.24
C LEU A 545 29.29 9.85 -3.85
N THR A 546 29.53 11.15 -3.71
CA THR A 546 28.54 12.20 -3.99
C THR A 546 28.55 12.74 -5.41
N GLN A 547 29.60 12.47 -6.20
CA GLN A 547 29.75 13.03 -7.54
C GLN A 547 29.18 12.10 -8.62
N SER A 548 28.07 12.49 -9.27
CA SER A 548 27.57 11.80 -10.47
C SER A 548 28.37 12.19 -11.71
N LEU A 549 28.85 11.20 -12.46
CA LEU A 549 29.54 11.36 -13.76
C LEU A 549 28.65 10.97 -14.95
N ARG A 550 27.36 10.70 -14.71
CA ARG A 550 26.44 10.11 -15.69
C ARG A 550 25.88 11.13 -16.68
N GLN A 551 25.38 12.26 -16.19
CA GLN A 551 24.72 13.27 -17.01
C GLN A 551 25.73 14.07 -17.82
N LYS A 552 25.54 14.13 -19.14
CA LYS A 552 26.37 14.90 -20.08
C LYS A 552 25.82 16.32 -20.31
N ASN A 553 24.51 16.50 -20.20
CA ASN A 553 23.89 17.82 -20.26
C ASN A 553 24.08 18.54 -18.91
N GLN A 554 24.72 19.72 -18.94
CA GLN A 554 25.05 20.49 -17.73
C GLN A 554 23.81 20.98 -16.96
N GLN A 555 22.72 21.33 -17.66
CA GLN A 555 21.50 21.80 -17.02
C GLN A 555 20.76 20.67 -16.31
N ILE A 556 20.64 19.51 -16.96
CA ILE A 556 20.07 18.30 -16.33
C ILE A 556 20.93 17.88 -15.14
N LYS A 557 22.27 17.90 -15.31
CA LYS A 557 23.20 17.59 -14.23
C LYS A 557 23.00 18.51 -13.02
N ALA A 558 22.92 19.83 -13.23
CA ALA A 558 22.69 20.78 -12.14
C ALA A 558 21.37 20.49 -11.38
N GLY A 559 20.29 20.17 -12.11
CA GLY A 559 19.01 19.80 -11.49
C GLY A 559 19.09 18.50 -10.68
N VAL A 560 19.70 17.46 -11.25
CA VAL A 560 19.88 16.16 -10.56
C VAL A 560 20.80 16.29 -9.35
N ASP A 561 21.87 17.08 -9.43
CA ASP A 561 22.81 17.32 -8.33
C ASP A 561 22.12 18.10 -7.19
N LEU A 562 21.25 19.08 -7.49
CA LEU A 562 20.43 19.76 -6.49
C LEU A 562 19.48 18.81 -5.76
N ILE A 563 18.79 17.93 -6.50
CA ILE A 563 17.88 16.92 -5.92
C ILE A 563 18.68 15.94 -5.06
N ALA A 564 19.83 15.48 -5.54
CA ALA A 564 20.73 14.61 -4.80
C ALA A 564 21.27 15.30 -3.53
N ALA A 565 21.45 16.63 -3.54
CA ALA A 565 21.82 17.41 -2.36
C ALA A 565 20.65 17.69 -1.40
N GLY A 566 19.44 17.19 -1.69
CA GLY A 566 18.24 17.43 -0.88
C GLY A 566 17.54 18.77 -1.16
N LYS A 567 18.01 19.57 -2.11
CA LYS A 567 17.40 20.84 -2.53
C LYS A 567 16.33 20.58 -3.60
N ILE A 568 15.26 19.89 -3.21
CA ILE A 568 14.24 19.33 -4.12
C ILE A 568 13.57 20.42 -4.95
N ALA A 569 12.97 21.44 -4.33
CA ALA A 569 12.29 22.52 -5.04
C ALA A 569 13.19 23.22 -6.07
N ALA A 570 14.42 23.57 -5.68
CA ALA A 570 15.40 24.19 -6.57
C ALA A 570 15.76 23.28 -7.75
N GLY A 571 15.93 21.98 -7.50
CA GLY A 571 16.21 21.01 -8.55
C GLY A 571 15.05 20.81 -9.52
N VAL A 572 13.80 20.77 -9.03
CA VAL A 572 12.60 20.73 -9.89
C VAL A 572 12.50 22.00 -10.75
N GLN A 573 12.74 23.17 -10.16
CA GLN A 573 12.77 24.44 -10.90
C GLN A 573 13.83 24.44 -12.01
N GLN A 574 15.03 23.91 -11.73
CA GLN A 574 16.08 23.77 -12.72
C GLN A 574 15.68 22.85 -13.89
N LEU A 575 14.88 21.82 -13.60
CA LEU A 575 14.38 20.85 -14.57
C LEU A 575 13.07 21.27 -15.25
N LYS A 576 12.48 22.41 -14.90
CA LYS A 576 11.23 22.94 -15.47
C LYS A 576 11.17 22.86 -17.00
N PRO A 577 12.22 23.20 -17.77
CA PRO A 577 12.17 23.13 -19.24
C PRO A 577 11.96 21.72 -19.80
N TYR A 578 12.20 20.68 -18.99
CA TYR A 578 12.03 19.28 -19.37
C TYR A 578 10.72 18.68 -18.84
N ILE A 579 9.89 19.46 -18.14
CA ILE A 579 8.64 19.01 -17.52
C ILE A 579 7.46 19.73 -18.17
N GLN A 580 6.55 18.95 -18.76
CA GLN A 580 5.33 19.44 -19.38
C GLN A 580 4.10 19.01 -18.58
N GLN A 581 3.19 19.94 -18.27
CA GLN A 581 1.94 19.62 -17.59
C GLN A 581 0.94 18.99 -18.58
N VAL A 582 0.45 17.80 -18.24
CA VAL A 582 -0.63 17.08 -18.93
C VAL A 582 -1.48 16.34 -17.91
N SER A 583 -2.64 16.92 -17.58
CA SER A 583 -3.47 16.46 -16.46
C SER A 583 -4.15 15.11 -16.70
N SER A 584 -4.71 14.88 -17.90
CA SER A 584 -5.35 13.59 -18.27
C SER A 584 -4.29 12.50 -18.42
N GLN A 585 -4.60 11.31 -17.89
CA GLN A 585 -3.74 10.14 -18.01
C GLN A 585 -3.64 9.68 -19.46
N GLU A 586 -4.76 9.70 -20.18
CA GLU A 586 -4.88 9.34 -21.59
C GLU A 586 -4.05 10.30 -22.46
N ALA A 587 -4.23 11.61 -22.26
CA ALA A 587 -3.48 12.63 -22.99
C ALA A 587 -1.97 12.53 -22.72
N ARG A 588 -1.57 12.19 -21.50
CA ARG A 588 -0.17 11.99 -21.13
C ARG A 588 0.40 10.75 -21.79
N ALA A 589 -0.32 9.63 -21.78
CA ALA A 589 0.10 8.41 -22.45
C ALA A 589 0.27 8.63 -23.97
N ALA A 590 -0.67 9.34 -24.60
CA ALA A 590 -0.61 9.70 -26.02
C ALA A 590 0.58 10.64 -26.33
N ALA A 591 0.86 11.62 -25.47
CA ALA A 591 2.00 12.52 -25.66
C ALA A 591 3.34 11.76 -25.59
N ILE A 592 3.49 10.84 -24.64
CA ILE A 592 4.68 9.98 -24.51
C ILE A 592 4.83 9.08 -25.73
N ALA A 593 3.76 8.42 -26.15
CA ALA A 593 3.77 7.53 -27.30
C ALA A 593 4.16 8.29 -28.59
N ARG A 594 3.52 9.44 -28.85
CA ARG A 594 3.84 10.30 -30.00
C ARG A 594 5.30 10.71 -30.03
N ASP A 595 5.84 11.17 -28.90
CA ASP A 595 7.22 11.61 -28.83
C ASP A 595 8.22 10.48 -29.03
N TYR A 596 7.92 9.28 -28.53
CA TYR A 596 8.75 8.10 -28.75
C TYR A 596 8.72 7.65 -30.20
N LEU A 597 7.52 7.63 -30.82
CA LEU A 597 7.34 7.29 -32.23
C LEU A 597 7.96 8.34 -33.16
N ALA A 598 8.08 9.60 -32.75
CA ALA A 598 8.80 10.61 -33.53
C ALA A 598 10.32 10.35 -33.63
N LEU A 599 10.89 9.50 -32.77
CA LEU A 599 12.31 9.17 -32.79
C LEU A 599 12.66 8.16 -33.89
N ALA A 600 13.87 8.24 -34.41
CA ALA A 600 14.40 7.21 -35.32
C ALA A 600 14.58 5.85 -34.61
N PRO A 601 14.55 4.70 -35.31
CA PRO A 601 14.64 3.37 -34.68
C PRO A 601 15.86 3.16 -33.77
N ASP A 602 17.04 3.67 -34.14
CA ASP A 602 18.24 3.55 -33.31
C ASP A 602 18.23 4.44 -32.07
N GLU A 603 17.48 5.55 -32.13
CA GLU A 603 17.24 6.41 -30.99
C GLU A 603 16.22 5.80 -30.03
N ARG A 604 15.16 5.17 -30.56
CA ARG A 604 14.17 4.40 -29.79
C ARG A 604 14.86 3.35 -28.92
N LYS A 605 15.81 2.58 -29.49
CA LYS A 605 16.61 1.56 -28.76
C LYS A 605 17.42 2.12 -27.58
N LYS A 606 17.78 3.41 -27.61
CA LYS A 606 18.56 4.11 -26.57
C LYS A 606 17.69 4.93 -25.62
N THR A 607 16.36 4.82 -25.76
CA THR A 607 15.38 5.59 -24.99
C THR A 607 14.70 4.70 -23.95
N LEU A 608 14.61 5.18 -22.72
CA LEU A 608 13.88 4.53 -21.63
C LEU A 608 12.54 5.23 -21.42
N LEU A 609 11.45 4.47 -21.54
CA LEU A 609 10.10 4.91 -21.23
C LEU A 609 9.74 4.59 -19.79
N LEU A 610 9.30 5.61 -19.04
CA LEU A 610 8.93 5.50 -17.63
C LEU A 610 7.45 5.80 -17.40
N ALA A 611 6.82 5.03 -16.53
CA ALA A 611 5.48 5.28 -16.02
C ALA A 611 5.47 5.29 -14.49
N GLY A 612 4.52 6.03 -13.90
CA GLY A 612 4.33 6.05 -12.46
C GLY A 612 3.56 4.82 -11.95
N THR A 613 2.52 4.39 -12.67
CA THR A 613 1.71 3.21 -12.35
C THR A 613 1.78 2.10 -13.40
N ASN A 614 1.38 0.88 -13.03
CA ASN A 614 1.21 -0.23 -13.97
C ASN A 614 0.10 0.03 -15.01
N GLN A 615 -0.97 0.71 -14.62
CA GLN A 615 -2.07 1.06 -15.53
C GLN A 615 -1.58 2.02 -16.61
N GLU A 616 -0.88 3.08 -16.22
CA GLU A 616 -0.30 4.04 -17.15
C GLU A 616 0.80 3.42 -18.03
N ARG A 617 1.62 2.53 -17.45
CA ARG A 617 2.60 1.74 -18.20
C ARG A 617 1.95 0.97 -19.35
N LEU A 618 0.83 0.28 -19.07
CA LEU A 618 0.11 -0.49 -20.09
C LEU A 618 -0.53 0.43 -21.14
N ALA A 619 -1.12 1.55 -20.72
CA ALA A 619 -1.69 2.53 -21.64
C ALA A 619 -0.64 3.09 -22.63
N ILE A 620 0.53 3.50 -22.13
CA ILE A 620 1.65 3.95 -22.98
C ILE A 620 2.11 2.80 -23.89
N THR A 621 2.22 1.59 -23.34
CA THR A 621 2.67 0.42 -24.11
C THR A 621 1.76 0.16 -25.30
N GLN A 622 0.43 0.15 -25.11
CA GLN A 622 -0.50 -0.12 -26.22
C GLN A 622 -0.45 0.95 -27.29
N LEU A 623 -0.46 2.24 -26.91
CA LEU A 623 -0.38 3.34 -27.88
C LEU A 623 0.93 3.30 -28.69
N VAL A 624 2.06 2.96 -28.06
CA VAL A 624 3.32 2.77 -28.80
C VAL A 624 3.24 1.56 -29.72
N ARG A 625 2.69 0.42 -29.26
CA ARG A 625 2.55 -0.78 -30.10
C ARG A 625 1.64 -0.53 -31.30
N GLU A 626 0.53 0.17 -31.13
CA GLU A 626 -0.35 0.59 -32.23
C GLU A 626 0.40 1.39 -33.30
N GLY A 627 1.19 2.39 -32.87
CA GLY A 627 2.03 3.17 -33.79
C GLY A 627 3.10 2.32 -34.49
N LEU A 628 3.78 1.42 -33.77
CA LEU A 628 4.80 0.53 -34.34
C LEU A 628 4.21 -0.49 -35.32
N LYS A 629 2.96 -0.93 -35.11
CA LYS A 629 2.22 -1.78 -36.07
C LYS A 629 1.86 -0.99 -37.31
N ALA A 630 1.36 0.25 -37.16
CA ALA A 630 1.02 1.12 -38.28
C ALA A 630 2.24 1.45 -39.17
N GLU A 631 3.43 1.60 -38.57
CA GLU A 631 4.70 1.78 -39.29
C GLU A 631 5.29 0.48 -39.85
N GLY A 632 4.70 -0.69 -39.55
CA GLY A 632 5.20 -2.00 -39.96
C GLY A 632 6.45 -2.49 -39.21
N THR A 633 6.83 -1.83 -38.11
CA THR A 633 7.95 -2.27 -37.24
C THR A 633 7.57 -3.51 -36.42
N LEU A 634 6.30 -3.59 -35.98
CA LEU A 634 5.76 -4.81 -35.38
C LEU A 634 5.04 -5.63 -36.47
N GLY A 635 5.41 -6.90 -36.55
CA GLY A 635 4.90 -7.82 -37.56
C GLY A 635 3.65 -8.58 -37.11
N GLN A 636 3.58 -9.85 -37.51
CA GLN A 636 2.47 -10.74 -37.14
C GLN A 636 2.30 -10.83 -35.63
N SER A 637 1.05 -10.88 -35.19
CA SER A 637 0.67 -10.97 -33.77
C SER A 637 0.06 -12.33 -33.42
N LEU A 638 0.21 -12.73 -32.17
CA LEU A 638 -0.33 -13.95 -31.55
C LEU A 638 -0.84 -13.60 -30.15
N THR A 639 -2.01 -14.09 -29.78
CA THR A 639 -2.51 -13.97 -28.39
C THR A 639 -1.99 -15.12 -27.55
N VAL A 640 -1.35 -14.80 -26.43
CA VAL A 640 -0.86 -15.77 -25.44
C VAL A 640 -1.53 -15.56 -24.10
N LYS A 641 -1.59 -16.58 -23.25
CA LYS A 641 -2.08 -16.47 -21.88
C LYS A 641 -0.92 -16.24 -20.92
N ARG A 642 -0.97 -15.16 -20.15
CA ARG A 642 0.06 -14.81 -19.16
C ARG A 642 -0.43 -14.95 -17.72
N LEU A 643 0.52 -15.12 -16.81
CA LEU A 643 0.30 -15.12 -15.37
C LEU A 643 0.73 -13.78 -14.77
N LYS A 644 -0.24 -12.95 -14.40
CA LYS A 644 -0.04 -11.68 -13.70
C LYS A 644 -0.13 -11.91 -12.19
N GLY A 645 0.97 -11.65 -11.47
CA GLY A 645 1.00 -11.84 -10.02
C GLY A 645 0.04 -10.91 -9.30
N ARG A 646 -0.73 -11.46 -8.34
CA ARG A 646 -1.54 -10.67 -7.41
C ARG A 646 -0.70 -10.33 -6.18
N ASP A 647 -0.55 -9.03 -5.91
CA ASP A 647 0.27 -8.50 -4.82
C ASP A 647 -0.46 -8.58 -3.46
N LEU A 648 -0.80 -9.80 -3.03
CA LEU A 648 -1.44 -10.08 -1.75
C LEU A 648 -0.38 -10.27 -0.66
N THR A 649 -0.61 -9.69 0.52
CA THR A 649 0.15 -10.04 1.74
C THR A 649 -0.09 -11.49 2.15
N GLU A 650 0.79 -12.07 2.97
CA GLU A 650 0.61 -13.42 3.51
C GLU A 650 -0.74 -13.52 4.24
N THR A 651 -1.06 -12.51 5.06
CA THR A 651 -2.34 -12.42 5.77
C THR A 651 -3.53 -12.30 4.83
N GLN A 652 -3.50 -11.45 3.80
CA GLN A 652 -4.60 -11.35 2.81
C GLN A 652 -4.81 -12.68 2.10
N SER A 653 -3.72 -13.34 1.71
CA SER A 653 -3.78 -14.61 1.00
C SER A 653 -4.39 -15.74 1.85
N SER A 654 -4.59 -15.55 3.15
CA SER A 654 -5.25 -16.53 4.03
C SER A 654 -6.77 -16.52 3.95
N TYR A 655 -7.38 -15.53 3.30
CA TYR A 655 -8.84 -15.45 3.17
C TYR A 655 -9.33 -15.75 1.76
N ALA A 656 -10.33 -16.62 1.64
CA ALA A 656 -10.88 -17.09 0.37
C ALA A 656 -11.48 -15.97 -0.50
N HIS A 657 -12.04 -14.93 0.10
CA HIS A 657 -12.66 -13.81 -0.63
C HIS A 657 -11.66 -12.92 -1.38
N HIS A 658 -10.35 -13.05 -1.12
CA HIS A 658 -9.31 -12.41 -1.93
C HIS A 658 -9.02 -13.18 -3.22
N PHE A 659 -9.60 -14.37 -3.42
CA PHE A 659 -9.46 -15.18 -4.62
C PHE A 659 -10.68 -15.01 -5.53
N GLN A 660 -10.49 -15.29 -6.81
CA GLN A 660 -11.57 -15.36 -7.80
C GLN A 660 -11.42 -16.66 -8.58
N PRO A 661 -12.50 -17.19 -9.17
CA PRO A 661 -12.40 -18.25 -10.17
C PRO A 661 -11.35 -17.92 -11.24
N GLU A 662 -10.71 -18.94 -11.79
CA GLU A 662 -9.61 -18.87 -12.77
C GLU A 662 -8.27 -18.32 -12.22
N ASN A 663 -8.23 -17.84 -10.98
CA ASN A 663 -6.95 -17.52 -10.35
C ASN A 663 -6.08 -18.78 -10.26
N VAL A 664 -4.77 -18.62 -10.45
CA VAL A 664 -3.80 -19.70 -10.35
C VAL A 664 -3.01 -19.58 -9.05
N LEU A 665 -3.13 -20.57 -8.19
CA LEU A 665 -2.37 -20.72 -6.95
C LEU A 665 -1.16 -21.62 -7.20
N ILE A 666 0.03 -21.16 -6.79
CA ILE A 666 1.28 -21.93 -6.85
C ILE A 666 1.89 -22.03 -5.45
N PRO A 667 1.91 -23.22 -4.82
CA PRO A 667 2.56 -23.43 -3.52
C PRO A 667 4.07 -23.27 -3.62
N GLN A 668 4.68 -22.60 -2.65
CA GLN A 668 6.15 -22.47 -2.54
C GLN A 668 6.77 -23.57 -1.65
N ALA A 669 5.93 -24.40 -1.04
CA ALA A 669 6.27 -25.61 -0.29
C ALA A 669 5.25 -26.72 -0.60
N SER A 670 5.62 -27.98 -0.35
CA SER A 670 4.71 -29.11 -0.53
C SER A 670 3.86 -29.33 0.73
N TYR A 671 2.54 -29.47 0.56
CA TYR A 671 1.56 -29.71 1.62
C TYR A 671 0.88 -31.07 1.39
N LYS A 672 1.55 -32.15 1.80
CA LYS A 672 1.10 -33.54 1.54
C LYS A 672 -0.33 -33.82 2.01
N ARG A 673 -0.72 -33.31 3.18
CA ARG A 673 -2.08 -33.49 3.73
C ARG A 673 -3.18 -32.82 2.90
N LEU A 674 -2.82 -31.81 2.11
CA LEU A 674 -3.75 -31.08 1.23
C LEU A 674 -3.67 -31.54 -0.23
N GLY A 675 -2.79 -32.50 -0.55
CA GLY A 675 -2.54 -32.91 -1.93
C GLY A 675 -1.84 -31.85 -2.78
N LEU A 676 -1.14 -30.88 -2.16
CA LEU A 676 -0.47 -29.80 -2.87
C LEU A 676 1.04 -30.00 -2.94
N GLU A 677 1.62 -29.78 -4.11
CA GLU A 677 3.06 -29.91 -4.35
C GLU A 677 3.73 -28.56 -4.64
N LYS A 678 4.98 -28.42 -4.18
CA LYS A 678 5.79 -27.24 -4.42
C LYS A 678 5.96 -26.98 -5.92
N GLY A 679 5.64 -25.76 -6.34
CA GLY A 679 5.84 -25.28 -7.72
C GLY A 679 4.77 -25.68 -8.71
N GLN A 680 3.87 -26.61 -8.37
CA GLN A 680 2.76 -27.00 -9.23
C GLN A 680 1.67 -25.91 -9.28
N ARG A 681 0.93 -25.88 -10.40
CA ARG A 681 -0.15 -24.92 -10.65
C ARG A 681 -1.50 -25.54 -10.26
N TYR A 682 -2.29 -24.77 -9.54
CA TYR A 682 -3.66 -25.13 -9.16
C TYR A 682 -4.60 -23.99 -9.55
N GLU A 683 -5.61 -24.29 -10.35
CA GLU A 683 -6.66 -23.34 -10.73
C GLU A 683 -7.72 -23.27 -9.64
N VAL A 684 -8.15 -22.07 -9.28
CA VAL A 684 -9.30 -21.83 -8.39
C VAL A 684 -10.57 -21.97 -9.21
N LEU A 685 -11.41 -22.94 -8.86
CA LEU A 685 -12.71 -23.14 -9.50
C LEU A 685 -13.79 -22.34 -8.78
N GLU A 686 -13.82 -22.43 -7.46
CA GLU A 686 -14.85 -21.84 -6.62
C GLU A 686 -14.26 -21.36 -5.29
N THR A 687 -14.90 -20.35 -4.71
CA THR A 687 -14.55 -19.77 -3.40
C THR A 687 -15.75 -19.86 -2.45
N ASP A 688 -15.57 -20.49 -1.30
CA ASP A 688 -16.54 -20.48 -0.20
C ASP A 688 -16.05 -19.52 0.89
N ASN A 689 -16.59 -18.31 0.90
CA ASN A 689 -16.23 -17.28 1.88
C ASN A 689 -16.71 -17.61 3.30
N HIS A 690 -17.70 -18.50 3.46
CA HIS A 690 -18.25 -18.86 4.75
C HIS A 690 -17.33 -19.82 5.51
N SER A 691 -16.90 -20.90 4.85
CA SER A 691 -15.96 -21.87 5.43
C SER A 691 -14.49 -21.46 5.24
N ASN A 692 -14.24 -20.32 4.58
CA ASN A 692 -12.93 -19.92 4.10
C ASN A 692 -12.30 -21.01 3.20
N GLY A 693 -13.10 -21.62 2.31
CA GLY A 693 -12.68 -22.71 1.44
C GLY A 693 -12.37 -22.27 0.01
N LEU A 694 -11.40 -22.93 -0.61
CA LEU A 694 -11.13 -22.87 -2.05
C LEU A 694 -11.29 -24.27 -2.64
N MET A 695 -11.98 -24.36 -3.78
CA MET A 695 -11.99 -25.55 -4.60
C MET A 695 -10.93 -25.39 -5.69
N LEU A 696 -9.87 -26.20 -5.63
CA LEU A 696 -8.72 -26.13 -6.51
C LEU A 696 -8.66 -27.31 -7.47
N ARG A 697 -8.14 -27.10 -8.68
CA ARG A 697 -7.85 -28.17 -9.65
C ARG A 697 -6.38 -28.16 -10.05
N GLY A 698 -5.68 -29.27 -9.80
CA GLY A 698 -4.31 -29.48 -10.25
C GLY A 698 -4.24 -30.24 -11.58
N GLN A 699 -3.04 -30.61 -12.01
CA GLN A 699 -2.80 -31.37 -13.25
C GLN A 699 -3.42 -32.77 -13.24
N SER A 700 -3.63 -33.37 -12.05
CA SER A 700 -4.30 -34.67 -11.89
C SER A 700 -5.81 -34.63 -12.14
N GLY A 701 -6.39 -33.46 -12.38
CA GLY A 701 -7.81 -33.26 -12.71
C GLY A 701 -8.78 -33.35 -11.53
N ALA A 702 -8.42 -34.00 -10.42
CA ALA A 702 -9.26 -34.09 -9.23
C ALA A 702 -9.37 -32.73 -8.52
N ALA A 703 -10.58 -32.36 -8.11
CA ALA A 703 -10.81 -31.16 -7.32
C ALA A 703 -10.40 -31.39 -5.85
N LEU A 704 -9.73 -30.40 -5.27
CA LEU A 704 -9.24 -30.40 -3.89
C LEU A 704 -9.91 -29.25 -3.15
N GLN A 705 -10.59 -29.54 -2.05
CA GLN A 705 -11.10 -28.50 -1.16
C GLN A 705 -10.05 -28.18 -0.10
N VAL A 706 -9.62 -26.92 -0.03
CA VAL A 706 -8.56 -26.47 0.87
C VAL A 706 -8.91 -25.14 1.51
N ASP A 707 -8.47 -24.93 2.75
CA ASP A 707 -8.48 -23.60 3.38
C ASP A 707 -7.18 -22.87 3.00
N PRO A 708 -7.23 -21.70 2.34
CA PRO A 708 -6.03 -20.97 1.93
C PRO A 708 -5.16 -20.55 3.13
N ALA A 709 -5.69 -20.44 4.35
CA ALA A 709 -4.91 -20.17 5.56
C ALA A 709 -3.94 -21.31 5.90
N GLN A 710 -4.23 -22.54 5.48
CA GLN A 710 -3.35 -23.70 5.71
C GLN A 710 -2.15 -23.73 4.74
N ILE A 711 -2.23 -22.98 3.63
CA ILE A 711 -1.19 -22.87 2.61
C ILE A 711 -0.36 -21.62 2.86
N ARG A 712 0.50 -21.65 3.90
CA ARG A 712 1.26 -20.46 4.35
C ARG A 712 2.12 -19.81 3.26
N ARG A 713 2.86 -20.59 2.47
CA ARG A 713 3.74 -20.06 1.42
C ARG A 713 3.18 -20.37 0.05
N LYS A 714 2.58 -19.35 -0.58
CA LYS A 714 1.95 -19.46 -1.89
C LYS A 714 2.11 -18.17 -2.69
N SER A 715 1.99 -18.29 -3.99
CA SER A 715 1.84 -17.16 -4.91
C SER A 715 0.53 -17.31 -5.67
N VAL A 716 -0.16 -16.19 -5.87
CA VAL A 716 -1.46 -16.14 -6.53
C VAL A 716 -1.31 -15.31 -7.80
N TYR A 717 -1.88 -15.80 -8.89
CA TYR A 717 -1.83 -15.17 -10.20
C TYR A 717 -3.23 -15.05 -10.78
N GLU A 718 -3.43 -13.99 -11.56
CA GLU A 718 -4.54 -13.82 -12.48
C GLU A 718 -4.08 -14.28 -13.88
N VAL A 719 -4.95 -14.96 -14.61
CA VAL A 719 -4.71 -15.34 -16.00
C VAL A 719 -5.25 -14.22 -16.88
N GLU A 720 -4.39 -13.63 -17.70
CA GLU A 720 -4.78 -12.59 -18.64
C GLU A 720 -4.35 -12.98 -20.06
N GLU A 721 -5.16 -12.61 -21.04
CA GLU A 721 -4.74 -12.65 -22.44
C GLU A 721 -3.83 -11.47 -22.75
N MET A 722 -2.77 -11.74 -23.52
CA MET A 722 -1.80 -10.76 -23.93
C MET A 722 -1.41 -11.00 -25.38
N GLU A 723 -1.63 -10.00 -26.21
CA GLU A 723 -1.20 -10.04 -27.59
C GLU A 723 0.30 -9.73 -27.68
N ILE A 724 1.08 -10.59 -28.33
CA ILE A 724 2.49 -10.38 -28.65
C ILE A 724 2.66 -10.30 -30.16
N ALA A 725 3.67 -9.58 -30.62
CA ALA A 725 3.98 -9.42 -32.04
C ALA A 725 5.47 -9.68 -32.31
N VAL A 726 5.80 -10.09 -33.54
CA VAL A 726 7.20 -10.13 -33.99
C VAL A 726 7.79 -8.72 -33.90
N GLY A 727 8.92 -8.58 -33.20
CA GLY A 727 9.58 -7.33 -32.84
C GLY A 727 9.27 -6.82 -31.43
N ASP A 728 8.33 -7.44 -30.69
CA ASP A 728 8.02 -7.03 -29.32
C ASP A 728 9.20 -7.30 -28.37
N ARG A 729 9.45 -6.35 -27.47
CA ARG A 729 10.37 -6.52 -26.33
C ARG A 729 9.59 -6.90 -25.09
N LEU A 730 9.87 -8.09 -24.58
CA LEU A 730 9.20 -8.69 -23.42
C LEU A 730 10.21 -8.97 -22.29
N ARG A 731 9.71 -9.31 -21.11
CA ARG A 731 10.52 -9.72 -19.96
C ARG A 731 9.88 -10.89 -19.22
N TRP A 732 10.71 -11.74 -18.63
CA TRP A 732 10.24 -12.76 -17.69
C TRP A 732 9.86 -12.12 -16.35
N THR A 733 8.76 -12.56 -15.75
CA THR A 733 8.26 -12.05 -14.45
C THR A 733 8.53 -12.99 -13.28
N ARG A 734 9.18 -14.14 -13.53
CA ARG A 734 9.54 -15.12 -12.52
C ARG A 734 10.87 -15.81 -12.89
N ASN A 735 11.62 -16.22 -11.86
CA ASN A 735 12.79 -17.08 -12.04
C ASN A 735 12.34 -18.50 -12.40
N ASP A 736 13.01 -19.10 -13.39
CA ASP A 736 12.90 -20.50 -13.74
C ASP A 736 14.31 -21.07 -13.93
N HIS A 737 14.75 -21.85 -12.94
CA HIS A 737 16.11 -22.39 -12.92
C HIS A 737 16.31 -23.54 -13.91
N THR A 738 15.26 -24.26 -14.30
CA THR A 738 15.39 -25.39 -15.24
C THR A 738 15.63 -24.89 -16.66
N LEU A 739 14.98 -23.78 -17.01
CA LEU A 739 15.11 -23.12 -18.32
C LEU A 739 16.10 -21.94 -18.32
N GLY A 740 16.79 -21.69 -17.20
CA GLY A 740 17.75 -20.59 -17.06
C GLY A 740 17.14 -19.18 -17.17
N ARG A 741 15.82 -19.03 -17.00
CA ARG A 741 15.11 -17.75 -17.12
C ARG A 741 15.17 -16.99 -15.80
N ARG A 742 15.46 -15.69 -15.86
CA ARG A 742 15.58 -14.83 -14.67
C ARG A 742 14.52 -13.74 -14.68
N ASN A 743 13.92 -13.48 -13.51
CA ASN A 743 12.95 -12.40 -13.35
C ASN A 743 13.59 -11.05 -13.73
N GLY A 744 12.93 -10.33 -14.63
CA GLY A 744 13.39 -9.06 -15.19
C GLY A 744 14.27 -9.19 -16.44
N GLN A 745 14.70 -10.40 -16.82
CA GLN A 745 15.47 -10.62 -18.05
C GLN A 745 14.60 -10.29 -19.27
N GLU A 746 15.10 -9.36 -20.07
CA GLU A 746 14.45 -8.91 -21.31
C GLU A 746 14.83 -9.79 -22.51
N PHE A 747 13.91 -9.95 -23.46
CA PHE A 747 14.09 -10.65 -24.72
C PHE A 747 13.21 -10.04 -25.83
N GLU A 748 13.55 -10.32 -27.08
CA GLU A 748 12.84 -9.88 -28.27
C GLU A 748 12.13 -11.07 -28.93
N VAL A 749 10.89 -10.89 -29.39
CA VAL A 749 10.19 -11.88 -30.23
C VAL A 749 10.66 -11.70 -31.67
N VAL A 750 11.19 -12.76 -32.28
CA VAL A 750 11.82 -12.69 -33.61
C VAL A 750 11.08 -13.50 -34.68
N GLY A 751 10.17 -14.39 -34.27
CA GLY A 751 9.37 -15.19 -35.17
C GLY A 751 8.20 -15.86 -34.45
N LEU A 752 7.19 -16.22 -35.23
CA LEU A 752 6.02 -16.98 -34.80
C LEU A 752 5.83 -18.11 -35.83
N GLU A 753 6.03 -19.36 -35.41
CA GLU A 753 5.99 -20.53 -36.29
C GLU A 753 5.23 -21.66 -35.59
N ASP A 754 4.18 -22.21 -36.21
CA ASP A 754 3.42 -23.37 -35.73
C ASP A 754 2.97 -23.30 -34.24
N GLY A 755 2.61 -22.10 -33.76
CA GLY A 755 2.21 -21.88 -32.36
C GLY A 755 3.37 -21.62 -31.38
N GLN A 756 4.61 -21.78 -31.84
CA GLN A 756 5.81 -21.42 -31.09
C GLN A 756 6.19 -19.96 -31.27
N VAL A 757 6.66 -19.38 -30.18
CA VAL A 757 7.21 -18.02 -30.12
C VAL A 757 8.72 -18.12 -30.09
N ILE A 758 9.38 -17.68 -31.16
CA ILE A 758 10.85 -17.66 -31.27
C ILE A 758 11.35 -16.36 -30.65
N ILE A 759 12.31 -16.47 -29.74
CA ILE A 759 12.83 -15.35 -28.96
C ILE A 759 14.35 -15.23 -29.08
N ARG A 760 14.85 -14.00 -28.94
CA ARG A 760 16.28 -13.67 -28.88
C ARG A 760 16.60 -12.89 -27.61
N TRP A 761 17.70 -13.22 -26.95
CA TRP A 761 18.17 -12.47 -25.77
C TRP A 761 19.71 -12.39 -25.72
N GLY A 762 20.22 -11.65 -24.73
CA GLY A 762 21.65 -11.62 -24.43
C GLY A 762 22.51 -11.13 -25.60
N ARG A 763 23.58 -11.87 -25.93
CA ARG A 763 24.49 -11.56 -27.04
C ARG A 763 24.06 -12.22 -28.36
N GLY A 764 22.78 -12.54 -28.51
CA GLY A 764 22.23 -13.20 -29.70
C GLY A 764 21.80 -14.65 -29.47
N ASP A 765 21.65 -15.07 -28.22
CA ASP A 765 21.09 -16.38 -27.88
C ASP A 765 19.65 -16.47 -28.39
N VAL A 766 19.27 -17.64 -28.91
CA VAL A 766 17.94 -17.90 -29.48
C VAL A 766 17.30 -19.09 -28.76
N GLY A 767 15.98 -19.05 -28.63
CA GLY A 767 15.18 -20.13 -28.06
C GLY A 767 13.71 -19.96 -28.44
N CYS A 768 12.85 -20.83 -27.93
CA CYS A 768 11.42 -20.74 -28.16
C CYS A 768 10.61 -21.09 -26.90
N PHE A 769 9.34 -20.75 -26.92
CA PHE A 769 8.33 -21.27 -26.00
C PHE A 769 7.00 -21.44 -26.72
N GLU A 770 6.15 -22.31 -26.19
CA GLU A 770 4.84 -22.62 -26.75
C GLU A 770 3.84 -21.52 -26.40
N GLY A 771 3.16 -20.94 -27.40
CA GLY A 771 2.24 -19.82 -27.21
C GLY A 771 0.96 -20.19 -26.45
N SER A 772 0.60 -21.48 -26.45
CA SER A 772 -0.55 -22.01 -25.72
C SER A 772 -0.29 -22.20 -24.21
N GLU A 773 0.96 -22.19 -23.76
CA GLU A 773 1.31 -22.35 -22.35
C GLU A 773 1.09 -21.07 -21.53
N LEU A 774 0.63 -21.23 -20.28
CA LEU A 774 0.60 -20.13 -19.32
C LEU A 774 2.02 -19.64 -19.01
N ALA A 775 2.34 -18.44 -19.46
CA ALA A 775 3.68 -17.89 -19.39
C ALA A 775 3.83 -16.80 -18.30
N HIS A 776 4.98 -16.80 -17.61
CA HIS A 776 5.36 -15.74 -16.68
C HIS A 776 6.06 -14.60 -17.43
N LEU A 777 5.31 -13.83 -18.21
CA LEU A 777 5.84 -12.76 -19.06
C LEU A 777 5.02 -11.46 -18.99
N ASP A 778 5.65 -10.37 -19.41
CA ASP A 778 5.06 -9.03 -19.50
C ASP A 778 5.83 -8.17 -20.52
N TYR A 779 5.25 -7.08 -20.99
CA TYR A 779 5.95 -6.13 -21.86
C TYR A 779 7.13 -5.49 -21.13
N ALA A 780 8.25 -5.32 -21.84
CA ALA A 780 9.46 -4.65 -21.34
C ALA A 780 9.62 -3.22 -21.87
N LEU A 781 8.86 -2.84 -22.90
CA LEU A 781 8.98 -1.57 -23.60
C LEU A 781 8.90 -0.33 -22.67
N VAL A 782 7.93 -0.33 -21.77
CA VAL A 782 7.74 0.72 -20.75
C VAL A 782 7.99 0.11 -19.37
N SER A 783 8.82 0.77 -18.57
CA SER A 783 9.13 0.35 -17.20
C SER A 783 8.41 1.24 -16.19
N THR A 784 7.95 0.65 -15.08
CA THR A 784 7.59 1.47 -13.92
C THR A 784 8.87 2.08 -13.33
N THR A 785 8.73 3.22 -12.66
CA THR A 785 9.87 3.90 -12.02
C THR A 785 10.62 2.99 -11.04
N TYR A 786 9.91 2.12 -10.31
CA TYR A 786 10.52 1.11 -9.43
C TYR A 786 11.35 0.08 -10.20
N ALA A 787 10.81 -0.49 -11.28
CA ALA A 787 11.50 -1.47 -12.11
C ALA A 787 12.68 -0.89 -12.92
N ALA A 788 12.74 0.44 -13.05
CA ALA A 788 13.83 1.15 -13.69
C ALA A 788 15.00 1.45 -12.74
N GLN A 789 14.94 1.04 -11.47
CA GLN A 789 16.07 1.18 -10.56
C GLN A 789 17.30 0.39 -11.04
N GLY A 790 18.49 0.99 -10.96
CA GLY A 790 19.72 0.45 -11.54
C GLY A 790 19.90 0.65 -13.06
N LYS A 791 18.85 1.00 -13.82
CA LYS A 791 18.95 1.20 -15.28
C LYS A 791 19.62 2.55 -15.66
N SER A 792 20.06 2.69 -16.91
CA SER A 792 20.45 3.98 -17.47
C SER A 792 20.20 4.02 -18.97
N ALA A 793 19.92 5.21 -19.53
CA ALA A 793 19.63 5.39 -20.95
C ALA A 793 20.16 6.73 -21.47
N GLU A 794 20.37 6.83 -22.79
CA GLU A 794 20.76 8.11 -23.42
C GLU A 794 19.62 9.12 -23.29
N ARG A 795 18.38 8.65 -23.50
CA ARG A 795 17.16 9.46 -23.39
C ARG A 795 16.17 8.83 -22.41
N VAL A 796 15.47 9.67 -21.66
CA VAL A 796 14.36 9.26 -20.78
C VAL A 796 13.12 10.07 -21.14
N ILE A 797 12.02 9.37 -21.43
CA ILE A 797 10.69 9.96 -21.58
C ILE A 797 9.79 9.32 -20.52
N GLY A 798 9.18 10.13 -19.65
CA GLY A 798 8.48 9.58 -18.48
C GLY A 798 7.21 10.32 -18.08
N ALA A 799 6.26 9.58 -17.51
CA ALA A 799 5.12 10.14 -16.82
C ALA A 799 5.43 10.36 -15.33
N LEU A 800 4.97 11.50 -14.79
CA LEU A 800 4.92 11.83 -13.37
C LEU A 800 3.44 11.90 -12.98
N ASP A 801 2.94 10.80 -12.43
CA ASP A 801 1.55 10.67 -12.00
C ASP A 801 1.29 11.36 -10.64
N ARG A 802 0.07 11.22 -10.12
CA ARG A 802 -0.32 11.78 -8.82
C ARG A 802 0.29 11.08 -7.61
N TYR A 803 0.93 9.93 -7.82
CA TYR A 803 1.56 9.10 -6.80
C TYR A 803 3.09 9.25 -6.77
N VAL A 804 3.67 10.11 -7.61
CA VAL A 804 5.08 10.45 -7.52
C VAL A 804 5.41 11.00 -6.13
N GLY A 805 6.57 10.63 -5.60
CA GLY A 805 7.15 11.16 -4.35
C GLY A 805 8.62 11.47 -4.58
N ARG A 806 9.33 11.87 -3.53
CA ARG A 806 10.73 12.27 -3.60
C ARG A 806 11.64 11.24 -4.28
N GLU A 807 11.55 9.99 -3.83
CA GLU A 807 12.43 8.90 -4.27
C GLU A 807 12.13 8.48 -5.71
N SER A 808 10.85 8.34 -6.08
CA SER A 808 10.47 8.00 -7.47
C SER A 808 10.83 9.12 -8.44
N PHE A 809 10.66 10.39 -8.06
CA PHE A 809 11.11 11.51 -8.87
C PHE A 809 12.63 11.50 -9.07
N TYR A 810 13.40 11.31 -7.98
CA TYR A 810 14.85 11.20 -8.06
C TYR A 810 15.31 10.05 -8.95
N VAL A 811 14.66 8.89 -8.84
CA VAL A 811 14.90 7.75 -9.73
C VAL A 811 14.62 8.18 -11.18
N ALA A 812 13.44 8.74 -11.49
CA ALA A 812 13.08 9.11 -12.87
C ALA A 812 14.10 10.05 -13.54
N VAL A 813 14.56 11.10 -12.84
CA VAL A 813 15.49 12.09 -13.39
C VAL A 813 16.94 11.61 -13.44
N SER A 814 17.34 10.65 -12.60
CA SER A 814 18.73 10.23 -12.48
C SER A 814 19.14 9.12 -13.47
N ARG A 815 18.19 8.50 -14.19
CA ARG A 815 18.47 7.43 -15.18
C ARG A 815 19.01 7.96 -16.52
N VAL A 816 18.83 9.25 -16.80
CA VAL A 816 19.19 9.90 -18.06
C VAL A 816 20.69 10.22 -18.18
N LYS A 817 21.24 10.10 -19.39
CA LYS A 817 22.58 10.59 -19.74
C LYS A 817 22.55 11.90 -20.54
N ARG A 818 21.66 12.06 -21.53
CA ARG A 818 21.65 13.22 -22.44
C ARG A 818 20.34 13.99 -22.48
N GLU A 819 19.22 13.32 -22.74
CA GLU A 819 17.93 13.97 -23.02
C GLU A 819 16.81 13.51 -22.10
N LEU A 820 16.14 14.46 -21.44
CA LEU A 820 15.06 14.20 -20.49
C LEU A 820 13.77 14.86 -20.99
N ARG A 821 12.66 14.13 -20.93
CA ARG A 821 11.32 14.67 -21.14
C ARG A 821 10.33 14.04 -20.18
N LEU A 822 9.67 14.84 -19.36
CA LEU A 822 8.75 14.39 -18.33
C LEU A 822 7.38 15.04 -18.51
N TYR A 823 6.34 14.27 -18.24
CA TYR A 823 4.96 14.71 -18.34
C TYR A 823 4.29 14.62 -16.97
N ALA A 824 3.92 15.75 -16.38
CA ALA A 824 3.35 15.82 -15.03
C ALA A 824 1.82 15.92 -15.05
N SER A 825 1.16 15.20 -14.15
CA SER A 825 -0.31 15.27 -13.99
C SER A 825 -0.81 16.60 -13.43
N GLU A 826 0.08 17.44 -12.90
CA GLU A 826 -0.25 18.69 -12.22
C GLU A 826 0.74 19.80 -12.61
N ASP A 827 0.43 21.02 -12.18
CA ASP A 827 1.32 22.17 -12.31
C ASP A 827 2.60 21.99 -11.47
N LEU A 828 3.59 22.84 -11.76
CA LEU A 828 4.93 22.73 -11.17
C LEU A 828 4.93 22.93 -9.64
N ASP A 829 4.08 23.82 -9.11
CA ASP A 829 4.06 24.12 -7.67
C ASP A 829 3.50 22.95 -6.88
N ARG A 830 2.39 22.36 -7.35
CA ARG A 830 1.85 21.12 -6.77
C ARG A 830 2.79 19.94 -6.92
N LEU A 831 3.50 19.84 -8.06
CA LEU A 831 4.52 18.83 -8.24
C LEU A 831 5.64 18.97 -7.19
N ILE A 832 6.13 20.20 -6.95
CA ILE A 832 7.14 20.48 -5.92
C ILE A 832 6.66 20.04 -4.54
N GLU A 833 5.48 20.50 -4.10
CA GLU A 833 4.91 20.10 -2.80
C GLU A 833 4.81 18.59 -2.64
N ARG A 834 4.57 17.87 -3.74
CA ARG A 834 4.42 16.42 -3.75
C ARG A 834 5.76 15.70 -3.72
N VAL A 835 6.72 16.10 -4.56
CA VAL A 835 8.06 15.47 -4.58
C VAL A 835 8.91 15.86 -3.38
N GLU A 836 8.53 16.90 -2.64
CA GLU A 836 9.11 17.18 -1.33
C GLU A 836 8.70 16.14 -0.29
N ARG A 837 7.60 15.41 -0.46
CA ARG A 837 7.20 14.34 0.46
C ARG A 837 7.96 13.06 0.15
N SER A 838 8.69 12.55 1.14
CA SER A 838 9.32 11.23 1.07
C SER A 838 8.26 10.14 1.16
N ARG A 839 8.44 9.08 0.39
CA ARG A 839 7.68 7.82 0.48
C ARG A 839 8.60 6.63 0.78
N ALA A 840 9.84 6.91 1.21
CA ALA A 840 10.75 5.87 1.67
C ALA A 840 10.15 5.15 2.88
N LYS A 841 10.55 3.89 3.08
CA LYS A 841 10.16 3.17 4.30
C LYS A 841 10.76 3.88 5.52
N GLU A 842 9.92 4.08 6.53
CA GLU A 842 10.34 4.59 7.83
C GLU A 842 10.82 3.44 8.72
N ASN A 843 11.69 3.77 9.68
CA ASN A 843 12.12 2.85 10.71
C ASN A 843 11.45 3.20 12.05
N PRO A 844 11.18 2.21 12.92
CA PRO A 844 10.64 2.48 14.26
C PRO A 844 11.45 3.51 15.06
N GLY A 845 12.78 3.50 14.94
CA GLY A 845 13.68 4.44 15.61
C GLY A 845 13.50 5.90 15.19
N ASP A 846 13.00 6.16 13.97
CA ASP A 846 12.69 7.52 13.47
C ASP A 846 11.51 8.15 14.26
N VAL A 847 10.61 7.33 14.82
CA VAL A 847 9.32 7.77 15.39
C VAL A 847 9.14 7.44 16.88
N THR A 848 10.00 6.60 17.44
CA THR A 848 10.00 6.25 18.87
C THR A 848 10.99 7.08 19.70
N GLY A 849 11.77 7.97 19.05
CA GLY A 849 12.76 8.82 19.73
C GLY A 849 14.08 8.10 20.05
N ILE A 850 14.24 6.84 19.64
CA ILE A 850 15.46 6.05 19.87
C ILE A 850 16.64 6.59 19.04
N SER A 851 16.37 7.26 17.91
CA SER A 851 17.39 7.76 16.98
C SER A 851 17.87 9.20 17.24
N SER A 852 17.30 9.95 18.20
CA SER A 852 17.75 11.32 18.47
C SER A 852 19.03 11.32 19.31
N GLY A 853 20.16 11.16 18.62
CA GLY A 853 21.49 11.35 19.18
C GLY A 853 21.68 12.75 19.76
N ARG A 854 21.47 12.88 21.06
CA ARG A 854 22.10 13.91 21.92
C ARG A 854 22.62 13.37 23.26
N SER A 855 22.57 12.07 23.51
CA SER A 855 23.13 11.47 24.72
C SER A 855 23.95 10.25 24.35
N GLN A 856 25.15 10.18 24.94
CA GLN A 856 26.04 9.02 24.85
C GLN A 856 25.29 7.74 25.27
N PRO A 857 25.64 6.56 24.73
CA PRO A 857 24.90 5.31 24.95
C PRO A 857 24.93 4.76 26.39
N ALA A 858 25.48 5.51 27.35
CA ALA A 858 25.59 5.11 28.75
C ALA A 858 24.51 5.70 29.68
N ASP A 859 23.83 6.79 29.30
CA ASP A 859 22.96 7.54 30.23
C ASP A 859 21.64 8.01 29.60
N LEU A 860 20.83 7.09 29.07
CA LEU A 860 19.41 7.35 28.82
C LEU A 860 18.58 6.67 29.91
N PRO A 861 17.77 7.40 30.70
CA PRO A 861 16.71 6.76 31.47
C PRO A 861 15.68 6.24 30.47
N LEU A 862 15.72 4.93 30.24
CA LEU A 862 14.75 4.22 29.42
C LEU A 862 13.38 4.35 30.10
N PRO A 863 12.28 4.54 29.34
CA PRO A 863 10.94 4.39 29.88
C PRO A 863 10.86 3.01 30.56
N THR A 864 10.27 2.92 31.76
CA THR A 864 10.24 1.72 32.61
C THR A 864 9.76 0.43 31.93
N ASN A 865 9.15 0.51 30.74
CA ASN A 865 8.80 -0.65 29.92
C ASN A 865 9.89 -1.10 28.94
N LEU A 866 10.79 -0.23 28.46
CA LEU A 866 11.84 -0.59 27.49
C LEU A 866 13.02 -1.34 28.11
N ASP A 867 13.39 -1.05 29.36
CA ASP A 867 14.38 -1.83 30.12
C ASP A 867 13.94 -3.30 30.26
N ASN A 868 12.66 -3.51 30.54
CA ASN A 868 12.08 -4.84 30.59
C ASN A 868 12.12 -5.53 29.22
N LEU A 869 11.95 -4.79 28.11
CA LEU A 869 12.01 -5.37 26.75
C LEU A 869 13.43 -5.70 26.29
N VAL A 870 14.42 -4.86 26.61
CA VAL A 870 15.85 -5.12 26.35
C VAL A 870 16.35 -6.28 27.25
N ALA A 871 15.90 -6.34 28.50
CA ALA A 871 16.17 -7.46 29.40
C ALA A 871 15.46 -8.75 28.95
N MET A 872 14.23 -8.68 28.42
CA MET A 872 13.51 -9.82 27.86
C MET A 872 14.13 -10.33 26.55
N ALA A 873 14.62 -9.46 25.68
CA ALA A 873 15.40 -9.86 24.50
C ALA A 873 16.69 -10.59 24.92
N SER A 874 17.34 -10.12 25.98
CA SER A 874 18.52 -10.77 26.58
C SER A 874 18.19 -12.13 27.23
N GLN A 875 17.01 -12.27 27.84
CA GLN A 875 16.53 -13.54 28.41
C GLN A 875 16.05 -14.55 27.35
N GLN A 876 15.39 -14.10 26.28
CA GLN A 876 14.97 -14.97 25.17
C GLN A 876 16.17 -15.48 24.36
N ALA A 877 17.21 -14.67 24.15
CA ALA A 877 18.47 -15.10 23.54
C ALA A 877 19.16 -16.22 24.35
N ASN A 878 19.15 -16.12 25.68
CA ASN A 878 19.68 -17.14 26.59
C ASN A 878 18.82 -18.43 26.61
N LEU A 879 17.50 -18.32 26.42
CA LEU A 879 16.60 -19.48 26.30
C LEU A 879 16.78 -20.24 24.98
N SER A 880 17.07 -19.55 23.87
CA SER A 880 17.43 -20.19 22.60
C SER A 880 18.79 -20.90 22.66
N HIS A 881 19.77 -20.36 23.40
CA HIS A 881 21.06 -21.03 23.60
C HIS A 881 20.95 -22.28 24.50
N THR A 882 20.18 -22.21 25.59
CA THR A 882 20.00 -23.36 26.51
C THR A 882 19.11 -24.47 25.95
N MET A 883 18.18 -24.17 25.02
CA MET A 883 17.41 -25.21 24.31
C MET A 883 18.22 -25.92 23.20
N HIS A 884 19.31 -25.34 22.71
CA HIS A 884 20.20 -26.01 21.76
C HIS A 884 21.17 -26.96 22.47
N ASP A 885 21.72 -26.55 23.62
CA ASP A 885 22.63 -27.40 24.42
C ASP A 885 21.93 -28.53 25.18
N SER A 886 20.66 -28.35 25.59
CA SER A 886 19.89 -29.43 26.24
C SER A 886 19.37 -30.49 25.26
N ARG A 887 19.36 -30.21 23.94
CA ARG A 887 19.03 -31.20 22.90
C ARG A 887 20.25 -32.00 22.43
N SER A 888 21.46 -31.42 22.44
CA SER A 888 22.69 -32.15 22.12
C SER A 888 23.10 -33.13 23.23
N ASN A 889 22.82 -32.80 24.50
CA ASN A 889 23.23 -33.63 25.64
C ASN A 889 22.23 -34.76 26.03
N ARG A 890 21.10 -34.91 25.32
CA ARG A 890 20.09 -35.95 25.59
C ARG A 890 20.15 -37.15 24.62
N GLN A 891 20.99 -37.13 23.60
CA GLN A 891 21.12 -38.25 22.66
C GLN A 891 22.18 -39.31 23.04
N ASP A 892 22.97 -39.10 24.11
CA ASP A 892 24.07 -40.00 24.50
C ASP A 892 23.89 -40.77 25.82
N ARG A 893 22.68 -40.78 26.42
CA ARG A 893 22.40 -41.62 27.60
C ARG A 893 21.00 -42.23 27.55
N GLY A 894 20.91 -43.50 27.15
CA GLY A 894 19.66 -44.26 27.30
C GLY A 894 19.53 -45.54 26.46
N VAL A 895 20.59 -46.35 26.35
CA VAL A 895 20.44 -47.79 26.09
C VAL A 895 20.72 -48.49 27.41
N GLU A 896 19.67 -48.85 28.14
CA GLU A 896 19.56 -50.07 28.97
C GLU A 896 18.23 -50.07 29.73
N ARG A 897 17.44 -51.12 29.45
CA ARG A 897 16.24 -51.66 30.11
C ARG A 897 14.88 -51.04 29.83
#